data_AF-A0A438DL22-F1
#
_entry.id   AF-A0A438DL22-F1
#
_cell.length_a   1.000
_cell.length_b   1.000
_cell.length_c   1.000
_cell.angle_alpha   90.00
_cell.angle_beta   90.00
_cell.angle_gamma   90.00
#
_symmetry.space_group_name_H-M   'P 1'
#
loop_
_entity.id
_entity.type
_entity.pdbx_description
1 polymer ?
#
loop_
_entity_poly.entity_id
_entity_poly.type
_entity_poly.pdbx_seq_one_letter_code
_entity_poly.pdbx_strand_id
1 'polypeptide(L)'
;MANSHRRRNCLSKIKVDGVWLTEEQEIKRGVVRAFKDQLTDPGGWHPSMEGLDFNRIGDEDAARLEEVFSEEEVFKALSDLNGDKAPGPDGFPLRFKKVVGKVVSSAQNAFVKGRQILDAALIANEAIDSLLKRNESGVLCKLDLEKAYDHINWNFLLFVLQSMGFGEKWTGWISWCISTATFSVLINGTPEGYFNSSRGLRQGDPLSPYLFVIGMEALNKLIHRAVGEDSYQAVGSMEGVGMGLWSLICSISSLRINFYKSEIFPVGRVENLENLENLALEASCKVGRLPSSYLGIPLGANHKSVAVWDGVEERFRKRLALWKRQFISKGGRITLIRSTLSSMPIYLMSLLRMPRVVSLRLEKIQRDFLWGGGALERKPHLVNWDTVCMDKRKGGLGFGEEEGGWGSREVRESYGVGFWKEIRKEGALMQNKVVFSVGNGRRVKFWKDIWWGNFALCNSFPSLYVIASSKEAWVEEFWDTSGEKGVWSPRFSKPFNDWEVEEVERLLLTIRAARLIPLMEDRMMWKVTSNGIFSVKSLYNDLSSRRAGLFPHGLIWSPSVPSKVSFFAWEAFWGKVLTMDQLKKRGWALANRCFLCCEEEESIDHILIHCSRARALWEFLFALFAVFWVLPSSARDTLIEWRGFMLGKKHRKVWKAARCAFFGQFGWKETGLLSIMRTFRFIG
;
A
#
# COMPACT_ATOMS: atom_id res chain seq x y z
N MET A 1 -19.58 20.21 11.31
CA MET A 1 -18.20 20.68 11.53
C MET A 1 -17.72 21.78 10.56
N ALA A 2 -18.49 22.14 9.52
CA ALA A 2 -18.02 23.05 8.46
C ALA A 2 -17.62 24.48 8.91
N ASN A 3 -18.38 25.11 9.82
CA ASN A 3 -18.22 26.54 10.15
C ASN A 3 -16.86 26.94 10.77
N SER A 4 -16.02 25.98 11.18
CA SER A 4 -14.71 26.28 11.76
C SER A 4 -13.68 26.84 10.76
N HIS A 5 -13.85 26.60 9.45
CA HIS A 5 -12.85 26.97 8.45
C HIS A 5 -13.02 28.40 7.88
N ARG A 6 -14.23 28.98 7.91
CA ARG A 6 -14.49 30.31 7.31
C ARG A 6 -13.67 31.47 7.93
N ARG A 7 -13.18 31.34 9.18
CA ARG A 7 -12.47 32.40 9.91
C ARG A 7 -10.97 32.56 9.56
N ARG A 8 -10.43 31.89 8.53
CA ARG A 8 -8.99 31.96 8.18
C ARG A 8 -8.64 32.53 6.81
N ASN A 9 -9.62 32.74 5.93
CA ASN A 9 -9.38 33.19 4.54
C ASN A 9 -9.92 34.62 4.34
N CYS A 10 -9.33 35.60 5.02
CA CYS A 10 -9.65 37.02 4.82
C CYS A 10 -8.33 37.80 4.66
N LEU A 11 -8.20 38.50 3.54
CA LEU A 11 -7.10 39.41 3.22
C LEU A 11 -7.46 40.81 3.73
N SER A 12 -6.76 41.25 4.79
CA SER A 12 -6.87 42.59 5.38
C SER A 12 -5.75 43.55 4.94
N LYS A 13 -4.67 43.02 4.37
CA LYS A 13 -3.61 43.75 3.67
C LYS A 13 -2.79 42.81 2.80
N ILE A 14 -2.19 43.33 1.74
CA ILE A 14 -1.23 42.60 0.89
C ILE A 14 0.02 43.44 0.65
N LYS A 15 1.17 42.81 0.38
CA LYS A 15 2.38 43.50 -0.04
C LYS A 15 2.60 43.26 -1.54
N VAL A 16 2.67 44.32 -2.33
CA VAL A 16 2.91 44.30 -3.79
C VAL A 16 4.06 45.26 -4.07
N ASP A 17 5.08 44.82 -4.80
CA ASP A 17 6.23 45.63 -5.23
C ASP A 17 6.91 46.47 -4.14
N GLY A 18 6.96 45.93 -2.92
CA GLY A 18 7.53 46.61 -1.75
C GLY A 18 6.51 47.37 -0.88
N VAL A 19 5.37 47.77 -1.44
CA VAL A 19 4.33 48.61 -0.80
C VAL A 19 3.27 47.74 -0.12
N TRP A 20 2.76 48.18 1.03
CA TRP A 20 1.61 47.55 1.70
C TRP A 20 0.30 48.20 1.27
N LEU A 21 -0.54 47.45 0.57
CA LEU A 21 -1.91 47.86 0.20
C LEU A 21 -2.87 47.47 1.33
N THR A 22 -3.64 48.44 1.84
CA THR A 22 -4.60 48.26 2.94
C THR A 22 -6.04 48.63 2.59
N GLU A 23 -6.29 49.37 1.49
CA GLU A 23 -7.64 49.58 0.97
C GLU A 23 -8.15 48.29 0.30
N GLU A 24 -9.41 47.89 0.54
CA GLU A 24 -9.98 46.68 -0.08
C GLU A 24 -9.92 46.74 -1.62
N GLN A 25 -10.17 47.90 -2.21
CA GLN A 25 -10.13 48.08 -3.67
C GLN A 25 -8.70 48.01 -4.23
N GLU A 26 -7.69 48.51 -3.52
CA GLU A 26 -6.28 48.29 -3.89
C GLU A 26 -5.84 46.83 -3.73
N ILE A 27 -6.23 46.18 -2.64
CA ILE A 27 -5.98 44.75 -2.42
C ILE A 27 -6.58 43.94 -3.59
N LYS A 28 -7.84 44.24 -3.98
CA LYS A 28 -8.52 43.58 -5.11
C LYS A 28 -7.79 43.85 -6.44
N ARG A 29 -7.54 45.11 -6.80
CA ARG A 29 -6.83 45.49 -8.04
C ARG A 29 -5.42 44.89 -8.11
N GLY A 30 -4.66 44.93 -7.01
CA GLY A 30 -3.29 44.43 -6.93
C GLY A 30 -3.21 42.91 -7.06
N VAL A 31 -4.12 42.17 -6.40
CA VAL A 31 -4.21 40.71 -6.54
C VAL A 31 -4.60 40.31 -7.96
N VAL A 32 -5.62 40.94 -8.55
CA VAL A 32 -6.06 40.66 -9.93
C VAL A 32 -4.93 40.93 -10.93
N ARG A 33 -4.22 42.07 -10.79
CA ARG A 33 -3.05 42.39 -11.62
C ARG A 33 -1.97 41.31 -11.48
N ALA A 34 -1.56 40.96 -10.26
CA ALA A 34 -0.52 39.95 -10.04
C ALA A 34 -0.84 38.58 -10.65
N PHE A 35 -2.11 38.13 -10.61
CA PHE A 35 -2.53 36.89 -11.27
C PHE A 35 -2.61 37.02 -12.80
N LYS A 36 -3.07 38.16 -13.32
CA LYS A 36 -3.10 38.43 -14.76
C LYS A 36 -1.69 38.45 -15.34
N ASP A 37 -0.77 39.18 -14.72
CA ASP A 37 0.62 39.32 -15.18
C ASP A 37 1.37 37.98 -15.07
N GLN A 38 1.01 37.12 -14.12
CA GLN A 38 1.53 35.75 -14.04
C GLN A 38 1.03 34.86 -15.20
N LEU A 39 -0.24 34.95 -15.59
CA LEU A 39 -0.85 34.12 -16.64
C LEU A 39 -0.80 34.74 -18.05
N THR A 40 -0.18 35.92 -18.18
CA THR A 40 0.13 36.56 -19.45
C THR A 40 1.56 36.20 -19.87
N ASP A 41 1.72 35.75 -21.11
CA ASP A 41 3.02 35.60 -21.76
C ASP A 41 3.63 36.99 -22.07
N PRO A 42 4.86 37.31 -21.61
CA PRO A 42 5.51 38.59 -21.91
C PRO A 42 5.97 38.73 -23.38
N GLY A 43 5.85 37.70 -24.23
CA GLY A 43 6.10 37.81 -25.67
C GLY A 43 7.58 38.00 -26.03
N GLY A 44 8.46 37.23 -25.39
CA GLY A 44 9.90 37.26 -25.66
C GLY A 44 10.31 36.57 -26.96
N TRP A 45 11.58 36.71 -27.35
CA TRP A 45 12.17 35.85 -28.37
C TRP A 45 12.40 34.44 -27.80
N HIS A 46 11.98 33.42 -28.56
CA HIS A 46 12.16 32.02 -28.22
C HIS A 46 13.14 31.36 -29.22
N PRO A 47 14.13 30.58 -28.76
CA PRO A 47 15.01 29.81 -29.64
C PRO A 47 14.25 28.80 -30.50
N SER A 48 14.74 28.51 -31.71
CA SER A 48 14.18 27.44 -32.55
C SER A 48 14.35 26.06 -31.89
N MET A 49 13.35 25.20 -32.06
CA MET A 49 13.35 23.79 -31.63
C MET A 49 13.67 22.82 -32.78
N GLU A 50 14.03 23.32 -33.96
CA GLU A 50 14.40 22.51 -35.11
C GLU A 50 15.60 21.58 -34.80
N GLY A 51 15.51 20.32 -35.22
CA GLY A 51 16.51 19.29 -34.88
C GLY A 51 16.37 18.70 -33.48
N LEU A 52 15.19 18.76 -32.86
CA LEU A 52 14.78 17.83 -31.80
C LEU A 52 13.94 16.69 -32.39
N ASP A 53 14.48 15.48 -32.40
CA ASP A 53 13.73 14.29 -32.82
C ASP A 53 12.80 13.82 -31.70
N PHE A 54 11.50 13.72 -32.00
CA PHE A 54 10.46 13.30 -31.07
C PHE A 54 9.84 11.97 -31.49
N ASN A 55 9.64 11.08 -30.53
CA ASN A 55 8.91 9.84 -30.76
C ASN A 55 7.48 10.18 -31.20
N ARG A 56 7.08 9.72 -32.39
CA ARG A 56 5.78 10.08 -33.00
C ARG A 56 4.72 9.02 -32.71
N ILE A 57 3.44 9.42 -32.66
CA ILE A 57 2.34 8.46 -32.75
C ILE A 57 2.23 7.91 -34.18
N GLY A 58 1.74 6.68 -34.33
CA GLY A 58 1.43 6.11 -35.65
C GLY A 58 0.11 6.66 -36.19
N ASP A 59 -0.05 6.69 -37.51
CA ASP A 59 -1.16 7.37 -38.19
C ASP A 59 -2.54 6.84 -37.77
N GLU A 60 -2.67 5.54 -37.50
CA GLU A 60 -3.88 4.95 -36.93
C GLU A 60 -4.26 5.58 -35.58
N ASP A 61 -3.31 5.78 -34.68
CA ASP A 61 -3.57 6.39 -33.37
C ASP A 61 -3.84 7.90 -33.47
N ALA A 62 -3.26 8.58 -34.47
CA ALA A 62 -3.57 9.97 -34.78
C ALA A 62 -5.01 10.10 -35.28
N ALA A 63 -5.40 9.32 -36.30
CA ALA A 63 -6.76 9.30 -36.83
C ALA A 63 -7.79 8.95 -35.74
N ARG A 64 -7.48 7.99 -34.87
CA ARG A 64 -8.34 7.58 -33.74
C ARG A 64 -8.49 8.63 -32.65
N LEU A 65 -7.64 9.64 -32.56
CA LEU A 65 -7.86 10.81 -31.68
C LEU A 65 -8.86 11.79 -32.31
N GLU A 66 -8.96 11.82 -33.63
CA GLU A 66 -9.74 12.78 -34.41
C GLU A 66 -11.11 12.24 -34.89
N GLU A 67 -11.36 10.95 -34.71
CA GLU A 67 -12.67 10.30 -34.79
C GLU A 67 -13.77 11.03 -34.00
N VAL A 68 -15.03 10.78 -34.36
CA VAL A 68 -16.20 11.25 -33.60
C VAL A 68 -16.30 10.45 -32.28
N PHE A 69 -16.51 11.15 -31.16
CA PHE A 69 -16.75 10.51 -29.86
C PHE A 69 -18.08 9.76 -29.84
N SER A 70 -18.11 8.54 -29.31
CA SER A 70 -19.36 7.77 -29.16
C SER A 70 -20.15 8.23 -27.93
N GLU A 71 -21.46 7.94 -27.90
CA GLU A 71 -22.32 8.30 -26.76
C GLU A 71 -21.85 7.60 -25.47
N GLU A 72 -21.35 6.37 -25.54
CA GLU A 72 -20.82 5.65 -24.38
C GLU A 72 -19.50 6.27 -23.87
N GLU A 73 -18.67 6.83 -24.75
CA GLU A 73 -17.46 7.54 -24.37
C GLU A 73 -17.80 8.85 -23.65
N VAL A 74 -18.76 9.62 -24.17
CA VAL A 74 -19.26 10.86 -23.55
C VAL A 74 -19.99 10.58 -22.23
N PHE A 75 -20.89 9.58 -22.19
CA PHE A 75 -21.59 9.17 -20.98
C PHE A 75 -20.63 8.70 -19.89
N LYS A 76 -19.55 8.00 -20.27
CA LYS A 76 -18.50 7.60 -19.34
C LYS A 76 -17.71 8.81 -18.80
N ALA A 77 -17.44 9.81 -19.63
CA ALA A 77 -16.87 11.09 -19.16
C ALA A 77 -17.71 11.68 -18.03
N LEU A 78 -19.02 11.81 -18.27
CA LEU A 78 -20.00 12.39 -17.35
C LEU A 78 -20.20 11.53 -16.09
N SER A 79 -20.00 10.21 -16.19
CA SER A 79 -20.04 9.29 -15.05
C SER A 79 -18.78 9.37 -14.16
N ASP A 80 -17.61 9.59 -14.75
CA ASP A 80 -16.35 9.77 -14.02
C ASP A 80 -16.26 11.19 -13.39
N LEU A 81 -17.02 12.16 -13.91
CA LEU A 81 -17.22 13.54 -13.40
C LEU A 81 -18.11 13.59 -12.12
N ASN A 82 -17.67 12.97 -11.03
CA ASN A 82 -18.36 13.00 -9.74
C ASN A 82 -18.51 14.43 -9.17
N GLY A 83 -19.74 14.93 -9.01
CA GLY A 83 -20.03 16.35 -8.72
C GLY A 83 -19.41 16.98 -7.46
N ASP A 84 -18.91 16.19 -6.51
CA ASP A 84 -18.17 16.69 -5.32
C ASP A 84 -16.66 16.90 -5.56
N LYS A 85 -16.12 16.56 -6.74
CA LYS A 85 -14.68 16.59 -7.04
C LYS A 85 -14.37 16.92 -8.49
N ALA A 86 -13.22 17.55 -8.72
CA ALA A 86 -12.58 17.46 -10.02
C ALA A 86 -12.29 15.97 -10.36
N PRO A 87 -12.51 15.54 -11.62
CA PRO A 87 -12.14 14.21 -12.08
C PRO A 87 -10.64 13.95 -11.85
N GLY A 88 -10.31 12.72 -11.43
CA GLY A 88 -8.92 12.29 -11.37
C GLY A 88 -8.32 12.10 -12.77
N PRO A 89 -7.01 11.84 -12.91
CA PRO A 89 -6.36 11.59 -14.21
C PRO A 89 -6.85 10.30 -14.92
N ASP A 90 -7.83 9.59 -14.37
CA ASP A 90 -8.54 8.48 -15.00
C ASP A 90 -9.79 8.93 -15.79
N GLY A 91 -10.38 10.07 -15.42
CA GLY A 91 -11.55 10.65 -16.07
C GLY A 91 -11.15 11.58 -17.22
N PHE A 92 -11.20 11.03 -18.44
CA PHE A 92 -10.99 11.70 -19.74
C PHE A 92 -9.58 12.26 -20.04
N PRO A 93 -8.99 11.97 -21.23
CA PRO A 93 -9.52 11.22 -22.38
C PRO A 93 -9.01 9.77 -22.44
N LEU A 94 -9.91 8.81 -22.67
CA LEU A 94 -9.57 7.38 -22.79
C LEU A 94 -8.70 7.04 -24.01
N ARG A 95 -8.72 7.89 -25.05
CA ARG A 95 -7.88 7.79 -26.25
C ARG A 95 -6.48 8.34 -25.98
N PHE A 96 -6.38 9.61 -25.60
CA PHE A 96 -5.12 10.31 -25.29
C PHE A 96 -4.25 9.56 -24.26
N LYS A 97 -4.87 9.08 -23.16
CA LYS A 97 -4.18 8.30 -22.10
C LYS A 97 -3.54 6.98 -22.59
N LYS A 98 -3.92 6.46 -23.77
CA LYS A 98 -3.29 5.28 -24.40
C LYS A 98 -2.03 5.65 -25.20
N VAL A 99 -1.94 6.86 -25.77
CA VAL A 99 -0.85 7.25 -26.68
C VAL A 99 0.29 7.99 -25.99
N VAL A 100 0.05 8.72 -24.88
CA VAL A 100 1.10 9.47 -24.17
C VAL A 100 2.31 8.58 -23.82
N GLY A 101 2.07 7.35 -23.36
CA GLY A 101 3.13 6.40 -23.03
C GLY A 101 3.95 5.84 -24.20
N LYS A 102 3.58 6.16 -25.45
CA LYS A 102 4.36 5.87 -26.67
C LYS A 102 5.33 7.00 -27.02
N VAL A 103 4.93 8.25 -26.78
CA VAL A 103 5.70 9.43 -27.19
C VAL A 103 6.67 9.95 -26.10
N VAL A 104 6.44 9.64 -24.82
CA VAL A 104 7.32 10.10 -23.72
C VAL A 104 8.28 9.02 -23.20
N SER A 105 9.52 9.44 -22.95
CA SER A 105 10.66 8.66 -22.46
C SER A 105 10.31 7.80 -21.25
N SER A 106 10.91 6.62 -21.15
CA SER A 106 10.72 5.67 -20.05
C SER A 106 11.08 6.24 -18.67
N ALA A 107 11.90 7.30 -18.61
CA ALA A 107 12.21 8.01 -17.37
C ALA A 107 11.01 8.79 -16.79
N GLN A 108 10.03 9.17 -17.61
CA GLN A 108 8.87 9.95 -17.17
C GLN A 108 7.79 9.06 -16.51
N ASN A 109 7.82 8.94 -15.18
CA ASN A 109 6.92 8.05 -14.43
C ASN A 109 5.63 8.71 -13.89
N ALA A 110 5.42 10.01 -14.11
CA ALA A 110 4.24 10.73 -13.64
C ALA A 110 3.08 10.65 -14.64
N PHE A 111 1.86 10.33 -14.16
CA PHE A 111 0.59 10.28 -14.91
C PHE A 111 0.47 9.31 -16.11
N VAL A 112 1.58 8.80 -16.65
CA VAL A 112 1.63 7.81 -17.74
C VAL A 112 1.00 6.48 -17.31
N LYS A 113 0.11 5.93 -18.15
CA LYS A 113 -0.57 4.66 -17.87
C LYS A 113 0.42 3.50 -17.73
N GLY A 114 0.40 2.83 -16.58
CA GLY A 114 1.17 1.61 -16.32
C GLY A 114 2.52 1.83 -15.63
N ARG A 115 3.02 3.07 -15.57
CA ARG A 115 4.21 3.45 -14.79
C ARG A 115 3.79 3.84 -13.37
N GLN A 116 4.64 3.61 -12.36
CA GLN A 116 4.35 3.96 -10.97
C GLN A 116 5.25 5.11 -10.48
N ILE A 117 4.69 5.99 -9.65
CA ILE A 117 5.44 7.06 -8.96
C ILE A 117 6.61 6.52 -8.11
N LEU A 118 6.53 5.26 -7.70
CA LEU A 118 7.55 4.55 -6.93
C LEU A 118 8.78 4.18 -7.77
N ASP A 119 8.61 3.97 -9.07
CA ASP A 119 9.66 3.51 -9.98
C ASP A 119 10.76 4.57 -10.08
N ALA A 120 10.40 5.86 -10.14
CA ALA A 120 11.35 6.97 -10.09
C ALA A 120 12.16 7.03 -8.79
N ALA A 121 11.51 6.78 -7.64
CA ALA A 121 12.18 6.78 -6.33
C ALA A 121 13.03 5.51 -6.11
N LEU A 122 12.70 4.39 -6.78
CA LEU A 122 13.54 3.18 -6.81
C LEU A 122 14.78 3.41 -7.68
N ILE A 123 14.61 3.86 -8.92
CA ILE A 123 15.71 4.11 -9.87
C ILE A 123 16.71 5.13 -9.28
N ALA A 124 16.22 6.22 -8.68
CA ALA A 124 17.08 7.20 -8.02
C ALA A 124 17.87 6.62 -6.84
N ASN A 125 17.28 5.72 -6.04
CA ASN A 125 18.00 5.05 -4.96
C ASN A 125 19.01 4.02 -5.48
N GLU A 126 18.65 3.17 -6.44
CA GLU A 126 19.58 2.16 -7.00
C GLU A 126 20.74 2.80 -7.77
N ALA A 127 20.55 3.98 -8.38
CA ALA A 127 21.63 4.78 -8.97
C ALA A 127 22.63 5.29 -7.90
N ILE A 128 22.13 5.85 -6.80
CA ILE A 128 22.95 6.25 -5.64
C ILE A 128 23.68 5.05 -5.04
N ASP A 129 22.98 3.93 -4.85
CA ASP A 129 23.54 2.70 -4.28
C ASP A 129 24.59 2.08 -5.22
N SER A 130 24.42 2.17 -6.55
CA SER A 130 25.41 1.73 -7.55
C SER A 130 26.68 2.58 -7.49
N LEU A 131 26.56 3.92 -7.51
CA LEU A 131 27.67 4.86 -7.31
C LEU A 131 28.50 4.51 -6.06
N LEU A 132 27.82 4.37 -4.93
CA LEU A 132 28.44 4.06 -3.65
C LEU A 132 29.10 2.66 -3.62
N LYS A 133 28.53 1.66 -4.33
CA LYS A 133 29.12 0.31 -4.45
C LYS A 133 30.36 0.28 -5.34
N ARG A 134 30.44 1.14 -6.36
CA ARG A 134 31.61 1.29 -7.24
C ARG A 134 32.72 2.17 -6.63
N ASN A 135 32.43 2.87 -5.52
CA ASN A 135 33.28 3.92 -4.95
C ASN A 135 33.55 5.06 -5.95
N GLU A 136 32.60 5.30 -6.85
CA GLU A 136 32.60 6.43 -7.78
C GLU A 136 32.05 7.69 -7.09
N SER A 137 32.49 8.86 -7.52
CA SER A 137 31.92 10.16 -7.13
C SER A 137 30.86 10.59 -8.13
N GLY A 138 29.81 11.26 -7.66
CA GLY A 138 28.70 11.71 -8.52
C GLY A 138 27.91 12.85 -7.91
N VAL A 139 27.13 13.52 -8.76
CA VAL A 139 26.31 14.68 -8.38
C VAL A 139 24.86 14.39 -8.74
N LEU A 140 23.97 14.45 -7.75
CA LEU A 140 22.52 14.29 -7.93
C LEU A 140 21.84 15.65 -7.88
N CYS A 141 21.20 16.05 -8.97
CA CYS A 141 20.45 17.30 -9.06
C CYS A 141 18.94 17.06 -8.91
N LYS A 142 18.33 17.70 -7.91
CA LYS A 142 16.89 17.71 -7.64
C LYS A 142 16.35 19.10 -7.96
N LEU A 143 15.73 19.26 -9.12
CA LEU A 143 15.15 20.53 -9.57
C LEU A 143 13.67 20.61 -9.21
N ASP A 144 13.21 21.77 -8.74
CA ASP A 144 11.79 22.14 -8.63
C ASP A 144 11.49 23.27 -9.62
N LEU A 145 10.31 23.25 -10.25
CA LEU A 145 9.89 24.27 -11.22
C LEU A 145 8.92 25.25 -10.55
N GLU A 146 9.19 26.55 -10.68
CA GLU A 146 8.32 27.58 -10.13
C GLU A 146 6.97 27.57 -10.87
N LYS A 147 5.90 27.19 -10.17
CA LYS A 147 4.51 27.21 -10.67
C LYS A 147 4.40 26.61 -12.08
N ALA A 148 4.97 25.42 -12.27
CA ALA A 148 5.24 24.86 -13.60
C ALA A 148 4.03 24.83 -14.56
N TYR A 149 2.84 24.54 -14.04
CA TYR A 149 1.59 24.60 -14.80
C TYR A 149 1.27 26.02 -15.29
N ASP A 150 1.53 27.04 -14.50
CA ASP A 150 1.10 28.42 -14.76
C ASP A 150 2.02 29.15 -15.77
N HIS A 151 3.23 28.64 -16.00
CA HIS A 151 4.26 29.28 -16.81
C HIS A 151 4.49 28.68 -18.21
N ILE A 152 4.00 27.46 -18.50
CA ILE A 152 4.26 26.78 -19.78
C ILE A 152 3.67 27.55 -20.98
N ASN A 153 4.52 27.88 -21.96
CA ASN A 153 4.12 28.59 -23.17
C ASN A 153 3.25 27.70 -24.09
N TRP A 154 2.19 28.28 -24.68
CA TRP A 154 1.25 27.55 -25.54
C TRP A 154 1.79 27.22 -26.93
N ASN A 155 2.53 28.14 -27.55
CA ASN A 155 3.14 27.90 -28.87
C ASN A 155 4.19 26.79 -28.79
N PHE A 156 4.99 26.79 -27.72
CA PHE A 156 5.88 25.69 -27.35
C PHE A 156 5.16 24.34 -27.25
N LEU A 157 4.08 24.28 -26.45
CA LEU A 157 3.32 23.04 -26.25
C LEU A 157 2.69 22.51 -27.55
N LEU A 158 2.14 23.40 -28.38
CA LEU A 158 1.52 23.03 -29.67
C LEU A 158 2.57 22.54 -30.67
N PHE A 159 3.75 23.18 -30.74
CA PHE A 159 4.87 22.70 -31.56
C PHE A 159 5.32 21.28 -31.18
N VAL A 160 5.47 21.00 -29.87
CA VAL A 160 5.87 19.66 -29.39
C VAL A 160 4.81 18.61 -29.76
N LEU A 161 3.52 18.93 -29.65
CA LEU A 161 2.44 18.04 -30.10
C LEU A 161 2.50 17.77 -31.62
N GLN A 162 2.67 18.79 -32.44
CA GLN A 162 2.80 18.63 -33.91
C GLN A 162 4.05 17.81 -34.28
N SER A 163 5.18 18.04 -33.60
CA SER A 163 6.40 17.24 -33.77
C SER A 163 6.16 15.76 -33.44
N MET A 164 5.46 15.46 -32.35
CA MET A 164 5.03 14.11 -31.96
C MET A 164 3.96 13.48 -32.87
N GLY A 165 3.53 14.15 -33.95
CA GLY A 165 2.58 13.60 -34.91
C GLY A 165 1.11 13.66 -34.46
N PHE A 166 0.76 14.48 -33.48
CA PHE A 166 -0.65 14.80 -33.20
C PHE A 166 -1.20 15.68 -34.32
N GLY A 167 -2.34 15.29 -34.90
CA GLY A 167 -2.94 15.96 -36.04
C GLY A 167 -3.41 17.40 -35.78
N GLU A 168 -3.65 18.14 -36.87
CA GLU A 168 -4.01 19.57 -36.82
C GLU A 168 -5.37 19.82 -36.14
N LYS A 169 -6.33 18.91 -36.31
CA LYS A 169 -7.66 19.03 -35.70
C LYS A 169 -7.60 18.73 -34.20
N TRP A 170 -6.84 17.73 -33.77
CA TRP A 170 -6.59 17.46 -32.35
C TRP A 170 -5.82 18.60 -31.68
N THR A 171 -4.74 19.10 -32.30
CA THR A 171 -3.96 20.22 -31.76
C THR A 171 -4.76 21.53 -31.76
N GLY A 172 -5.62 21.76 -32.76
CA GLY A 172 -6.63 22.82 -32.76
C GLY A 172 -7.62 22.72 -31.60
N TRP A 173 -8.14 21.53 -31.30
CA TRP A 173 -8.99 21.30 -30.11
C TRP A 173 -8.26 21.58 -28.80
N ILE A 174 -7.00 21.16 -28.65
CA ILE A 174 -6.19 21.48 -27.47
C ILE A 174 -5.98 22.99 -27.34
N SER A 175 -5.62 23.68 -28.44
CA SER A 175 -5.45 25.13 -28.49
C SER A 175 -6.73 25.87 -28.08
N TRP A 176 -7.90 25.44 -28.56
CA TRP A 176 -9.19 26.01 -28.18
C TRP A 176 -9.52 25.77 -26.70
N CYS A 177 -9.28 24.55 -26.20
CA CYS A 177 -9.54 24.18 -24.81
C CYS A 177 -8.70 24.96 -23.78
N ILE A 178 -7.49 25.43 -24.13
CA ILE A 178 -6.65 26.25 -23.25
C ILE A 178 -6.89 27.76 -23.44
N SER A 179 -7.11 28.22 -24.68
CA SER A 179 -7.25 29.66 -24.99
C SER A 179 -8.61 30.28 -24.62
N THR A 180 -9.68 29.49 -24.57
CA THR A 180 -11.03 29.97 -24.20
C THR A 180 -11.23 30.18 -22.69
N ALA A 181 -10.20 29.99 -21.87
CA ALA A 181 -10.29 30.04 -20.41
C ALA A 181 -10.31 31.48 -19.84
N THR A 182 -11.45 31.90 -19.31
CA THR A 182 -11.58 33.12 -18.50
C THR A 182 -11.34 32.83 -17.01
N PHE A 183 -10.49 33.61 -16.37
CA PHE A 183 -10.18 33.51 -14.93
C PHE A 183 -10.79 34.68 -14.15
N SER A 184 -11.10 34.45 -12.87
CA SER A 184 -11.40 35.49 -11.87
C SER A 184 -10.86 35.04 -10.52
N VAL A 185 -10.51 35.99 -9.64
CA VAL A 185 -9.89 35.67 -8.33
C VAL A 185 -10.91 35.83 -7.21
N LEU A 186 -11.09 34.78 -6.40
CA LEU A 186 -12.00 34.84 -5.24
C LEU A 186 -11.33 35.54 -4.06
N ILE A 187 -11.67 36.82 -3.83
CA ILE A 187 -11.07 37.68 -2.79
C ILE A 187 -12.13 37.95 -1.72
N ASN A 188 -11.85 37.56 -0.47
CA ASN A 188 -12.75 37.72 0.70
C ASN A 188 -14.17 37.12 0.54
N GLY A 189 -14.43 36.36 -0.53
CA GLY A 189 -15.72 35.74 -0.84
C GLY A 189 -16.40 36.26 -2.10
N THR A 190 -15.92 37.35 -2.71
CA THR A 190 -16.40 37.85 -4.01
C THR A 190 -15.43 37.45 -5.14
N PRO A 191 -15.91 37.04 -6.33
CA PRO A 191 -15.07 36.85 -7.50
C PRO A 191 -14.75 38.23 -8.11
N GLU A 192 -13.47 38.52 -8.28
CA GLU A 192 -12.96 39.83 -8.70
C GLU A 192 -12.11 39.70 -9.97
N GLY A 193 -12.28 40.64 -10.89
CA GLY A 193 -11.43 40.83 -12.07
C GLY A 193 -11.42 39.66 -13.06
N TYR A 194 -12.27 39.73 -14.09
CA TYR A 194 -12.21 38.78 -15.21
C TYR A 194 -11.04 39.09 -16.15
N PHE A 195 -10.25 38.07 -16.48
CA PHE A 195 -9.15 38.17 -17.47
C PHE A 195 -8.91 36.83 -18.18
N ASN A 196 -8.28 36.88 -19.35
CA ASN A 196 -7.86 35.70 -20.11
C ASN A 196 -6.37 35.45 -19.86
N SER A 197 -5.95 34.19 -19.91
CA SER A 197 -4.52 33.83 -19.98
C SER A 197 -4.01 33.84 -21.43
N SER A 198 -2.69 33.98 -21.61
CA SER A 198 -2.01 33.66 -22.88
C SER A 198 -0.91 32.59 -22.72
N ARG A 199 -0.74 32.04 -21.51
CA ARG A 199 0.08 30.86 -21.23
C ARG A 199 -0.52 30.04 -20.08
N GLY A 200 0.05 28.87 -19.84
CA GLY A 200 -0.24 28.03 -18.68
C GLY A 200 -1.34 26.99 -18.89
N LEU A 201 -1.42 26.04 -17.96
CA LEU A 201 -2.32 24.90 -17.94
C LEU A 201 -3.12 24.89 -16.63
N ARG A 202 -4.40 24.51 -16.70
CA ARG A 202 -5.33 24.61 -15.56
C ARG A 202 -5.04 23.53 -14.51
N GLN A 203 -4.64 23.93 -13.30
CA GLN A 203 -4.48 22.99 -12.19
C GLN A 203 -5.85 22.39 -11.79
N GLY A 204 -5.97 21.06 -11.89
CA GLY A 204 -7.22 20.33 -11.64
C GLY A 204 -8.01 19.93 -12.89
N ASP A 205 -7.56 20.33 -14.08
CA ASP A 205 -8.07 19.86 -15.38
C ASP A 205 -7.41 18.52 -15.77
N PRO A 206 -8.16 17.47 -16.17
CA PRO A 206 -7.61 16.17 -16.58
C PRO A 206 -6.58 16.20 -17.71
N LEU A 207 -6.71 17.14 -18.66
CA LEU A 207 -5.78 17.25 -19.78
C LEU A 207 -4.42 17.81 -19.35
N SER A 208 -4.42 18.72 -18.37
CA SER A 208 -3.25 19.52 -18.01
C SER A 208 -2.05 18.67 -17.56
N PRO A 209 -2.19 17.61 -16.72
CA PRO A 209 -1.07 16.72 -16.40
C PRO A 209 -0.48 16.01 -17.62
N TYR A 210 -1.30 15.59 -18.59
CA TYR A 210 -0.84 14.90 -19.79
C TYR A 210 -0.13 15.85 -20.77
N LEU A 211 -0.68 17.04 -20.97
CA LEU A 211 -0.07 18.10 -21.77
C LEU A 211 1.25 18.58 -21.17
N PHE A 212 1.32 18.75 -19.84
CA PHE A 212 2.55 19.10 -19.15
C PHE A 212 3.63 18.03 -19.32
N VAL A 213 3.29 16.75 -19.11
CA VAL A 213 4.21 15.60 -19.28
C VAL A 213 4.76 15.53 -20.72
N ILE A 214 3.92 15.76 -21.74
CA ILE A 214 4.37 15.90 -23.14
C ILE A 214 5.34 17.07 -23.33
N GLY A 215 5.03 18.26 -22.82
CA GLY A 215 5.94 19.41 -22.89
C GLY A 215 7.30 19.14 -22.22
N MET A 216 7.31 18.38 -21.13
CA MET A 216 8.55 17.96 -20.44
C MET A 216 9.38 16.92 -21.22
N GLU A 217 8.89 16.33 -22.32
CA GLU A 217 9.73 15.47 -23.17
C GLU A 217 10.76 16.29 -23.96
N ALA A 218 10.49 17.56 -24.26
CA ALA A 218 11.48 18.44 -24.89
C ALA A 218 12.71 18.66 -23.98
N LEU A 219 12.50 18.77 -22.65
CA LEU A 219 13.57 18.74 -21.65
C LEU A 219 14.37 17.43 -21.73
N ASN A 220 13.69 16.28 -21.81
CA ASN A 220 14.34 14.97 -21.88
C ASN A 220 15.20 14.84 -23.16
N LYS A 221 14.67 15.20 -24.33
CA LYS A 221 15.41 15.19 -25.61
C LYS A 221 16.60 16.15 -25.61
N LEU A 222 16.46 17.34 -25.02
CA LEU A 222 17.55 18.30 -24.85
C LEU A 222 18.65 17.81 -23.90
N ILE A 223 18.29 17.09 -22.82
CA ILE A 223 19.27 16.41 -21.94
C ILE A 223 20.05 15.36 -22.75
N HIS A 224 19.38 14.47 -23.48
CA HIS A 224 20.07 13.45 -24.29
C HIS A 224 21.01 14.07 -25.32
N ARG A 225 20.58 15.10 -26.04
CA ARG A 225 21.42 15.82 -27.02
C ARG A 225 22.66 16.48 -26.38
N ALA A 226 22.60 16.85 -25.10
CA ALA A 226 23.70 17.44 -24.37
C ALA A 226 24.63 16.42 -23.67
N VAL A 227 24.20 15.16 -23.54
CA VAL A 227 24.90 14.09 -22.80
C VAL A 227 25.51 13.03 -23.74
N GLY A 228 25.00 12.90 -24.98
CA GLY A 228 25.42 11.90 -25.96
C GLY A 228 24.59 10.61 -25.89
N GLU A 229 24.68 9.77 -26.93
CA GLU A 229 23.82 8.58 -27.05
C GLU A 229 24.33 7.36 -26.26
N ASP A 230 25.65 7.19 -26.09
CA ASP A 230 26.26 6.03 -25.42
C ASP A 230 26.23 6.09 -23.86
N SER A 231 25.84 7.21 -23.28
CA SER A 231 26.11 7.57 -21.88
C SER A 231 24.90 7.40 -20.94
N TYR A 232 24.08 6.36 -21.15
CA TYR A 232 22.94 6.02 -20.26
C TYR A 232 23.31 5.58 -18.82
N GLN A 233 24.60 5.65 -18.45
CA GLN A 233 25.08 5.59 -17.07
C GLN A 233 25.91 6.84 -16.69
N ALA A 234 25.47 8.05 -17.09
CA ALA A 234 26.16 9.33 -16.87
C ALA A 234 26.26 9.76 -15.38
N VAL A 235 26.99 8.97 -14.61
CA VAL A 235 27.98 9.48 -13.66
C VAL A 235 29.07 10.15 -14.51
N GLY A 236 28.90 11.44 -14.78
CA GLY A 236 29.80 12.22 -15.61
C GLY A 236 29.86 13.66 -15.11
N SER A 237 30.97 14.36 -15.36
CA SER A 237 31.12 15.72 -14.85
C SER A 237 30.05 16.65 -15.39
N MET A 238 29.45 17.44 -14.50
CA MET A 238 28.44 18.44 -14.82
C MET A 238 29.06 19.84 -15.04
N GLU A 239 30.40 19.92 -15.06
CA GLU A 239 31.19 21.11 -15.39
C GLU A 239 30.91 21.56 -16.85
N GLY A 240 30.02 22.54 -17.00
CA GLY A 240 29.70 23.21 -18.28
C GLY A 240 28.34 22.89 -18.91
N VAL A 241 27.79 21.68 -18.72
CA VAL A 241 26.55 21.27 -19.42
C VAL A 241 25.27 21.90 -18.83
N GLY A 242 25.24 22.10 -17.51
CA GLY A 242 24.02 22.46 -16.77
C GLY A 242 23.39 23.81 -17.15
N MET A 243 24.12 24.92 -17.00
CA MET A 243 23.55 26.26 -17.17
C MET A 243 23.05 26.56 -18.59
N GLY A 244 23.82 26.18 -19.62
CA GLY A 244 23.43 26.41 -21.02
C GLY A 244 22.13 25.70 -21.37
N LEU A 245 22.02 24.43 -20.96
CA LEU A 245 20.83 23.59 -21.14
C LEU A 245 19.60 24.16 -20.41
N TRP A 246 19.76 24.60 -19.16
CA TRP A 246 18.65 25.18 -18.38
C TRP A 246 18.21 26.55 -18.92
N SER A 247 19.17 27.40 -19.33
CA SER A 247 18.87 28.69 -19.97
C SER A 247 18.08 28.50 -21.26
N LEU A 248 18.52 27.58 -22.12
CA LEU A 248 17.83 27.21 -23.37
C LEU A 248 16.39 26.75 -23.10
N ILE A 249 16.19 25.86 -22.13
CA ILE A 249 14.86 25.31 -21.81
C ILE A 249 13.93 26.36 -21.19
N CYS A 250 14.43 27.21 -20.29
CA CYS A 250 13.64 28.33 -19.77
C CYS A 250 13.25 29.32 -20.87
N SER A 251 14.16 29.56 -21.83
CA SER A 251 13.94 30.47 -22.96
C SER A 251 12.92 29.90 -23.97
N ILE A 252 12.95 28.61 -24.26
CA ILE A 252 12.02 27.94 -25.19
C ILE A 252 10.62 27.76 -24.56
N SER A 253 10.55 27.25 -23.33
CA SER A 253 9.28 26.79 -22.72
C SER A 253 8.57 27.83 -21.85
N SER A 254 9.24 28.95 -21.53
CA SER A 254 8.87 29.93 -20.50
C SER A 254 8.81 29.39 -19.06
N LEU A 255 9.17 28.13 -18.83
CA LEU A 255 9.32 27.56 -17.48
C LEU A 255 10.46 28.23 -16.70
N ARG A 256 10.40 28.16 -15.37
CA ARG A 256 11.39 28.75 -14.46
C ARG A 256 11.81 27.75 -13.39
N ILE A 257 13.10 27.69 -13.09
CA ILE A 257 13.62 26.85 -11.99
C ILE A 257 13.42 27.57 -10.66
N ASN A 258 12.86 26.87 -9.67
CA ASN A 258 12.75 27.37 -8.30
C ASN A 258 14.06 27.11 -7.52
N PHE A 259 15.05 27.96 -7.76
CA PHE A 259 16.37 27.92 -7.13
C PHE A 259 16.34 27.76 -5.60
N TYR A 260 15.34 28.33 -4.91
CA TYR A 260 15.18 28.20 -3.45
C TYR A 260 14.80 26.80 -2.96
N LYS A 261 14.26 25.93 -3.81
CA LYS A 261 13.90 24.53 -3.51
C LYS A 261 14.76 23.51 -4.26
N SER A 262 15.48 23.94 -5.30
CA SER A 262 16.38 23.10 -6.07
C SER A 262 17.64 22.81 -5.27
N GLU A 263 18.00 21.53 -5.18
CA GLU A 263 19.04 21.00 -4.30
C GLU A 263 19.99 20.10 -5.09
N ILE A 264 21.30 20.29 -4.90
CA ILE A 264 22.37 19.49 -5.50
C ILE A 264 23.03 18.68 -4.39
N PHE A 265 23.17 17.37 -4.56
CA PHE A 265 23.71 16.46 -3.55
C PHE A 265 25.00 15.80 -4.03
N PRO A 266 26.07 15.79 -3.20
CA PRO A 266 27.22 14.92 -3.44
C PRO A 266 26.84 13.46 -3.16
N VAL A 267 27.35 12.56 -4.02
CA VAL A 267 27.28 11.11 -3.86
C VAL A 267 28.70 10.54 -3.95
N GLY A 268 29.04 9.59 -3.07
CA GLY A 268 30.40 9.06 -2.97
C GLY A 268 31.38 10.05 -2.33
N ARG A 269 32.68 9.87 -2.60
CA ARG A 269 33.74 10.79 -2.16
C ARG A 269 33.95 11.87 -3.22
N VAL A 270 33.26 12.99 -3.09
CA VAL A 270 33.57 14.20 -3.86
C VAL A 270 34.76 14.88 -3.16
N GLU A 271 35.95 14.78 -3.75
CA GLU A 271 37.20 15.19 -3.09
C GLU A 271 37.36 16.70 -3.00
N ASN A 272 36.94 17.46 -4.04
CA ASN A 272 36.82 18.91 -3.98
C ASN A 272 35.38 19.34 -3.66
N LEU A 273 35.13 19.68 -2.39
CA LEU A 273 33.89 20.36 -1.99
C LEU A 273 33.78 21.77 -2.61
N GLU A 274 34.90 22.45 -2.85
CA GLU A 274 34.93 23.77 -3.49
C GLU A 274 34.37 23.73 -4.92
N ASN A 275 34.70 22.70 -5.73
CA ASN A 275 34.09 22.51 -7.06
C ASN A 275 32.57 22.32 -6.96
N LEU A 276 32.08 21.63 -5.92
CA LEU A 276 30.64 21.42 -5.71
C LEU A 276 29.93 22.70 -5.28
N GLU A 277 30.55 23.51 -4.43
CA GLU A 277 30.01 24.81 -4.01
C GLU A 277 30.03 25.82 -5.17
N ASN A 278 31.08 25.82 -6.00
CA ASN A 278 31.13 26.59 -7.25
C ASN A 278 30.05 26.15 -8.24
N LEU A 279 29.87 24.84 -8.48
CA LEU A 279 28.82 24.30 -9.36
C LEU A 279 27.41 24.57 -8.81
N ALA A 280 27.24 24.63 -7.49
CA ALA A 280 25.99 25.06 -6.87
C ALA A 280 25.76 26.58 -6.99
N LEU A 281 26.80 27.40 -6.91
CA LEU A 281 26.76 28.84 -7.14
C LEU A 281 26.37 29.16 -8.59
N GLU A 282 27.03 28.52 -9.56
CA GLU A 282 26.70 28.56 -10.99
C GLU A 282 25.24 28.15 -11.23
N ALA A 283 24.85 26.96 -10.76
CA ALA A 283 23.47 26.49 -10.89
C ALA A 283 22.46 27.29 -10.03
N SER A 284 22.90 28.28 -9.24
CA SER A 284 22.11 29.03 -8.26
C SER A 284 21.31 28.15 -7.29
N CYS A 285 21.75 26.92 -7.05
CA CYS A 285 21.06 25.91 -6.25
C CYS A 285 21.72 25.75 -4.87
N LYS A 286 21.04 25.05 -3.95
CA LYS A 286 21.58 24.77 -2.62
C LYS A 286 22.32 23.43 -2.61
N VAL A 287 23.48 23.37 -1.95
CA VAL A 287 24.12 22.08 -1.62
C VAL A 287 23.30 21.38 -0.52
N GLY A 288 22.62 20.31 -0.89
CA GLY A 288 21.88 19.43 0.01
C GLY A 288 22.77 18.32 0.58
N ARG A 289 22.24 17.57 1.56
CA ARG A 289 22.89 16.37 2.10
C ARG A 289 21.94 15.18 2.03
N LEU A 290 22.47 14.00 1.69
CA LEU A 290 21.73 12.75 1.78
C LEU A 290 21.74 12.23 3.24
N PRO A 291 20.65 11.59 3.71
CA PRO A 291 19.42 11.33 2.98
C PRO A 291 18.46 12.52 2.92
N SER A 292 17.89 12.80 1.75
CA SER A 292 16.88 13.85 1.52
C SER A 292 15.58 13.28 0.94
N SER A 293 14.47 14.01 1.05
CA SER A 293 13.17 13.52 0.60
C SER A 293 12.88 13.87 -0.87
N TYR A 294 12.46 12.85 -1.62
CA TYR A 294 11.96 12.90 -2.98
C TYR A 294 10.64 12.12 -3.07
N LEU A 295 9.58 12.74 -3.59
CA LEU A 295 8.22 12.17 -3.66
C LEU A 295 7.62 11.68 -2.32
N GLY A 296 8.24 12.02 -1.17
CA GLY A 296 7.85 11.54 0.16
C GLY A 296 8.57 10.27 0.63
N ILE A 297 9.59 9.82 -0.11
CA ILE A 297 10.51 8.72 0.20
C ILE A 297 11.92 9.33 0.37
N PRO A 298 12.79 8.82 1.26
CA PRO A 298 14.17 9.28 1.31
C PRO A 298 15.01 8.69 0.16
N LEU A 299 15.91 9.49 -0.39
CA LEU A 299 17.00 9.07 -1.27
C LEU A 299 18.27 8.82 -0.44
N GLY A 300 19.05 7.80 -0.77
CA GLY A 300 20.35 7.51 -0.13
C GLY A 300 20.25 7.13 1.35
N ALA A 301 19.07 6.74 1.84
CA ALA A 301 18.89 6.31 3.22
C ALA A 301 19.19 4.82 3.39
N ASN A 302 20.03 4.49 4.37
CA ASN A 302 20.28 3.11 4.77
C ASN A 302 18.96 2.37 5.05
N HIS A 303 18.74 1.23 4.38
CA HIS A 303 17.51 0.43 4.45
C HIS A 303 17.17 -0.12 5.85
N LYS A 304 18.07 -0.02 6.82
CA LYS A 304 17.84 -0.37 8.24
C LYS A 304 17.53 0.85 9.13
N SER A 305 17.55 2.06 8.59
CA SER A 305 17.39 3.31 9.35
C SER A 305 16.02 3.39 10.01
N VAL A 306 16.01 3.58 11.34
CA VAL A 306 14.80 3.82 12.13
C VAL A 306 14.28 5.25 11.90
N ALA A 307 15.17 6.23 11.78
CA ALA A 307 14.82 7.66 11.71
C ALA A 307 13.92 8.01 10.51
N VAL A 308 14.08 7.30 9.40
CA VAL A 308 13.21 7.39 8.20
C VAL A 308 11.72 7.22 8.55
N TRP A 309 11.41 6.38 9.52
CA TRP A 309 10.03 6.04 9.88
C TRP A 309 9.42 6.98 10.93
N ASP A 310 10.20 7.88 11.54
CA ASP A 310 9.68 8.85 12.50
C ASP A 310 8.66 9.80 11.82
N GLY A 311 8.87 10.14 10.54
CA GLY A 311 7.88 10.86 9.73
C GLY A 311 6.61 10.07 9.38
N VAL A 312 6.58 8.75 9.58
CA VAL A 312 5.37 7.92 9.51
C VAL A 312 4.67 7.90 10.86
N GLU A 313 5.43 7.78 11.96
CA GLU A 313 4.88 7.86 13.31
C GLU A 313 4.29 9.24 13.62
N GLU A 314 4.94 10.31 13.18
CA GLU A 314 4.42 11.67 13.35
C GLU A 314 3.11 11.88 12.57
N ARG A 315 2.95 11.26 11.39
CA ARG A 315 1.66 11.20 10.67
C ARG A 315 0.58 10.41 11.41
N PHE A 316 0.93 9.30 12.08
CA PHE A 316 0.02 8.61 13.01
C PHE A 316 -0.41 9.56 14.15
N ARG A 317 0.55 10.16 14.87
CA ARG A 317 0.31 11.06 16.01
C ARG A 317 -0.57 12.26 15.61
N LYS A 318 -0.28 12.92 14.48
CA LYS A 318 -1.07 14.03 13.92
C LYS A 318 -2.51 13.63 13.61
N ARG A 319 -2.75 12.43 13.07
CA ARG A 319 -4.11 11.92 12.78
C ARG A 319 -4.87 11.54 14.06
N LEU A 320 -4.19 10.92 15.02
CA LEU A 320 -4.75 10.61 16.34
C LEU A 320 -5.14 11.87 17.13
N ALA A 321 -4.40 12.97 17.00
CA ALA A 321 -4.74 14.24 17.64
C ALA A 321 -6.04 14.87 17.09
N LEU A 322 -6.32 14.70 15.79
CA LEU A 322 -7.58 15.13 15.16
C LEU A 322 -8.75 14.24 15.57
N TRP A 323 -8.50 12.94 15.77
CA TRP A 323 -9.52 11.97 16.18
C TRP A 323 -9.75 12.03 17.69
N LYS A 324 -10.74 12.81 18.14
CA LYS A 324 -11.18 12.92 19.54
C LYS A 324 -11.61 11.56 20.11
N ARG A 325 -10.66 10.75 20.57
CA ARG A 325 -10.80 9.30 20.85
C ARG A 325 -11.93 8.93 21.81
N GLN A 326 -12.30 9.84 22.71
CA GLN A 326 -13.43 9.69 23.64
C GLN A 326 -14.80 9.59 22.96
N PHE A 327 -14.97 10.15 21.75
CA PHE A 327 -16.24 10.15 21.01
C PHE A 327 -16.32 9.07 19.93
N ILE A 328 -15.34 8.16 19.86
CA ILE A 328 -15.23 7.13 18.81
C ILE A 328 -15.34 5.75 19.46
N SER A 329 -16.41 5.01 19.12
CA SER A 329 -16.63 3.63 19.58
C SER A 329 -15.49 2.70 19.12
N LYS A 330 -15.25 1.61 19.87
CA LYS A 330 -14.17 0.64 19.54
C LYS A 330 -14.29 0.13 18.09
N GLY A 331 -15.50 -0.17 17.63
CA GLY A 331 -15.79 -0.51 16.23
C GLY A 331 -15.42 0.58 15.22
N GLY A 332 -15.68 1.85 15.52
CA GLY A 332 -15.25 2.98 14.69
C GLY A 332 -13.74 3.21 14.69
N ARG A 333 -13.07 3.03 15.84
CA ARG A 333 -11.60 3.11 15.95
C ARG A 333 -10.93 2.06 15.08
N ILE A 334 -11.45 0.82 15.07
CA ILE A 334 -10.97 -0.25 14.20
C ILE A 334 -11.09 0.13 12.72
N THR A 335 -12.19 0.73 12.30
CA THR A 335 -12.35 1.22 10.93
C THR A 335 -11.26 2.25 10.59
N LEU A 336 -11.05 3.25 11.45
CA LEU A 336 -10.03 4.30 11.27
C LEU A 336 -8.59 3.76 11.29
N ILE A 337 -8.30 2.74 12.11
CA ILE A 337 -7.01 2.04 12.05
C ILE A 337 -6.89 1.39 10.67
N ARG A 338 -7.82 0.50 10.27
CA ARG A 338 -7.69 -0.24 8.99
C ARG A 338 -7.73 0.64 7.73
N SER A 339 -8.51 1.72 7.70
CA SER A 339 -8.62 2.59 6.52
C SER A 339 -7.45 3.57 6.39
N THR A 340 -6.86 3.98 7.51
CA THR A 340 -6.07 5.22 7.54
C THR A 340 -4.74 5.10 8.29
N LEU A 341 -4.64 4.37 9.40
CA LEU A 341 -3.32 4.07 9.98
C LEU A 341 -2.66 2.89 9.24
N SER A 342 -3.43 1.86 8.91
CA SER A 342 -3.00 0.69 8.15
C SER A 342 -2.73 0.95 6.65
N SER A 343 -2.70 2.21 6.22
CA SER A 343 -2.34 2.62 4.86
C SER A 343 -1.13 3.55 4.76
N MET A 344 -0.72 4.26 5.82
CA MET A 344 0.37 5.25 5.73
C MET A 344 1.77 4.64 5.55
N PRO A 345 2.19 3.62 6.32
CA PRO A 345 3.43 2.90 6.04
C PRO A 345 3.52 2.23 4.65
N ILE A 346 2.42 1.89 3.96
CA ILE A 346 2.47 1.17 2.66
C ILE A 346 3.41 1.88 1.69
N TYR A 347 3.30 3.21 1.62
CA TYR A 347 4.06 4.01 0.66
C TYR A 347 5.58 3.91 0.87
N LEU A 348 6.06 3.92 2.12
CA LEU A 348 7.50 3.71 2.41
C LEU A 348 7.88 2.22 2.33
N MET A 349 6.99 1.32 2.74
CA MET A 349 7.23 -0.13 2.72
C MET A 349 7.39 -0.73 1.33
N SER A 350 6.93 -0.03 0.30
CA SER A 350 7.15 -0.40 -1.10
C SER A 350 8.64 -0.49 -1.44
N LEU A 351 9.46 0.44 -0.91
CA LEU A 351 10.90 0.52 -1.18
C LEU A 351 11.79 0.16 0.02
N LEU A 352 11.32 0.34 1.26
CA LEU A 352 12.13 0.16 2.47
C LEU A 352 11.56 -0.89 3.42
N ARG A 353 12.42 -1.78 3.92
CA ARG A 353 12.01 -2.74 4.97
C ARG A 353 11.79 -2.00 6.29
N MET A 354 10.61 -2.14 6.88
CA MET A 354 10.34 -1.62 8.22
C MET A 354 11.19 -2.37 9.27
N PRO A 355 12.00 -1.68 10.10
CA PRO A 355 12.69 -2.31 11.22
C PRO A 355 11.70 -2.81 12.28
N ARG A 356 11.97 -3.94 12.94
CA ARG A 356 11.09 -4.50 14.00
C ARG A 356 10.82 -3.53 15.16
N VAL A 357 11.77 -2.65 15.46
CA VAL A 357 11.59 -1.59 16.47
C VAL A 357 10.52 -0.58 16.02
N VAL A 358 10.41 -0.29 14.72
CA VAL A 358 9.37 0.58 14.14
C VAL A 358 8.02 -0.13 14.11
N SER A 359 7.94 -1.40 13.70
CA SER A 359 6.65 -2.12 13.71
C SER A 359 6.06 -2.18 15.11
N LEU A 360 6.88 -2.48 16.13
CA LEU A 360 6.46 -2.46 17.54
C LEU A 360 6.03 -1.06 18.04
N ARG A 361 6.69 0.03 17.59
CA ARG A 361 6.28 1.42 17.90
C ARG A 361 4.91 1.75 17.27
N LEU A 362 4.71 1.41 16.00
CA LEU A 362 3.46 1.68 15.28
C LEU A 362 2.31 0.80 15.79
N GLU A 363 2.55 -0.48 16.10
CA GLU A 363 1.57 -1.36 16.74
C GLU A 363 1.17 -0.86 18.13
N LYS A 364 2.13 -0.41 18.95
CA LYS A 364 1.83 0.19 20.25
C LYS A 364 0.86 1.37 20.10
N ILE A 365 1.10 2.25 19.12
CA ILE A 365 0.21 3.40 18.86
C ILE A 365 -1.18 2.96 18.40
N GLN A 366 -1.29 1.91 17.58
CA GLN A 366 -2.59 1.34 17.19
C GLN A 366 -3.32 0.68 18.38
N ARG A 367 -2.58 -0.01 19.26
CA ARG A 367 -3.07 -0.65 20.49
C ARG A 367 -3.58 0.38 21.51
N ASP A 368 -2.77 1.40 21.78
CA ASP A 368 -3.08 2.51 22.69
C ASP A 368 -4.31 3.31 22.19
N PHE A 369 -4.45 3.49 20.87
CA PHE A 369 -5.66 4.08 20.28
C PHE A 369 -6.88 3.15 20.38
N LEU A 370 -6.74 1.86 20.07
CA LEU A 370 -7.85 0.90 20.13
C LEU A 370 -8.48 0.84 21.53
N TRP A 371 -7.66 0.73 22.58
CA TRP A 371 -8.11 0.48 23.95
C TRP A 371 -8.23 1.71 24.85
N GLY A 372 -7.47 2.78 24.61
CA GLY A 372 -7.34 3.92 25.53
C GLY A 372 -8.62 4.73 25.78
N GLY A 373 -8.73 5.38 26.95
CA GLY A 373 -9.88 6.21 27.31
C GLY A 373 -9.75 7.68 26.88
N GLY A 374 -10.32 8.62 27.65
CA GLY A 374 -10.00 10.06 27.59
C GLY A 374 -8.52 10.35 27.89
N ALA A 375 -8.11 11.62 27.86
CA ALA A 375 -6.69 12.00 28.01
C ALA A 375 -6.04 11.47 29.31
N LEU A 376 -6.81 11.46 30.41
CA LEU A 376 -6.39 11.03 31.75
C LEU A 376 -6.74 9.55 32.06
N GLU A 377 -7.50 8.87 31.20
CA GLU A 377 -7.96 7.49 31.45
C GLU A 377 -7.03 6.44 30.80
N ARG A 378 -6.24 5.74 31.63
CA ARG A 378 -5.65 4.45 31.22
C ARG A 378 -6.72 3.37 31.33
N LYS A 379 -7.16 2.81 30.20
CA LYS A 379 -8.08 1.66 30.14
C LYS A 379 -7.30 0.39 29.80
N PRO A 380 -7.51 -0.72 30.53
CA PRO A 380 -6.73 -1.94 30.34
C PRO A 380 -7.04 -2.60 29.00
N HIS A 381 -6.05 -3.25 28.41
CA HIS A 381 -6.27 -4.11 27.24
C HIS A 381 -7.18 -5.29 27.66
N LEU A 382 -8.23 -5.56 26.87
CA LEU A 382 -9.29 -6.49 27.29
C LEU A 382 -9.06 -7.90 26.76
N VAL A 383 -8.53 -8.02 25.54
CA VAL A 383 -8.13 -9.28 24.87
C VAL A 383 -6.62 -9.22 24.60
N ASN A 384 -5.92 -10.36 24.60
CA ASN A 384 -4.49 -10.43 24.28
C ASN A 384 -4.23 -9.89 22.85
N TRP A 385 -3.09 -9.22 22.65
CA TRP A 385 -2.76 -8.63 21.35
C TRP A 385 -2.59 -9.70 20.27
N ASP A 386 -2.01 -10.86 20.58
CA ASP A 386 -1.85 -11.95 19.61
C ASP A 386 -3.23 -12.43 19.10
N THR A 387 -4.18 -12.61 20.00
CA THR A 387 -5.58 -12.94 19.67
C THR A 387 -6.27 -11.81 18.91
N VAL A 388 -5.95 -10.55 19.19
CA VAL A 388 -6.41 -9.37 18.44
C VAL A 388 -5.84 -9.34 17.02
N CYS A 389 -4.60 -9.80 16.82
CA CYS A 389 -3.93 -9.83 15.53
C CYS A 389 -4.52 -10.86 14.56
N MET A 390 -4.88 -12.05 15.07
CA MET A 390 -5.47 -13.16 14.28
C MET A 390 -6.59 -12.71 13.32
N ASP A 391 -6.78 -13.43 12.21
CA ASP A 391 -7.88 -13.16 11.28
C ASP A 391 -9.26 -13.25 11.96
N LYS A 392 -10.21 -12.47 11.44
CA LYS A 392 -11.61 -12.46 11.89
C LYS A 392 -12.28 -13.83 11.87
N ARG A 393 -11.88 -14.75 10.98
CA ARG A 393 -12.43 -16.12 10.91
C ARG A 393 -12.04 -16.96 12.11
N LYS A 394 -10.85 -16.73 12.67
CA LYS A 394 -10.30 -17.44 13.86
C LYS A 394 -10.64 -16.76 15.19
N GLY A 395 -11.25 -15.57 15.15
CA GLY A 395 -11.67 -14.83 16.33
C GLY A 395 -10.83 -13.64 16.72
N GLY A 396 -9.91 -13.18 15.87
CA GLY A 396 -9.24 -11.90 16.05
C GLY A 396 -9.86 -10.75 15.26
N LEU A 397 -9.05 -9.72 15.04
CA LEU A 397 -9.45 -8.48 14.39
C LEU A 397 -8.59 -8.16 13.14
N GLY A 398 -7.60 -8.96 12.77
CA GLY A 398 -6.72 -8.67 11.64
C GLY A 398 -5.93 -7.38 11.85
N PHE A 399 -4.99 -7.42 12.79
CA PHE A 399 -3.99 -6.40 13.07
C PHE A 399 -2.60 -7.06 13.15
N GLY A 400 -1.52 -6.27 13.14
CA GLY A 400 -0.16 -6.76 13.40
C GLY A 400 0.38 -7.82 12.43
N GLU A 401 1.43 -8.54 12.86
CA GLU A 401 2.37 -9.24 11.97
C GLU A 401 2.03 -10.71 11.61
N GLU A 402 0.79 -11.19 11.80
CA GLU A 402 0.34 -12.52 11.30
C GLU A 402 -0.77 -12.44 10.24
N GLU A 403 -0.70 -13.29 9.21
CA GLU A 403 -1.75 -13.56 8.19
C GLU A 403 -2.35 -12.35 7.44
N GLY A 404 -1.59 -11.26 7.23
CA GLY A 404 -1.97 -10.22 6.25
C GLY A 404 -1.73 -8.77 6.66
N GLY A 405 -1.03 -8.53 7.78
CA GLY A 405 -0.51 -7.20 8.09
C GLY A 405 0.72 -6.81 7.27
N TRP A 406 1.57 -5.96 7.86
CA TRP A 406 2.65 -5.22 7.20
C TRP A 406 3.84 -6.03 6.63
N GLY A 407 3.72 -7.35 6.46
CA GLY A 407 4.75 -8.21 5.88
C GLY A 407 4.62 -8.39 4.36
N SER A 408 5.75 -8.54 3.66
CA SER A 408 5.84 -8.59 2.20
C SER A 408 6.84 -9.70 1.75
N ARG A 409 6.67 -10.34 0.56
CA ARG A 409 7.10 -11.73 0.20
C ARG A 409 8.57 -11.87 -0.31
N GLU A 410 9.10 -12.92 -1.02
CA GLU A 410 10.57 -13.20 -1.33
C GLU A 410 10.94 -13.59 -2.78
N VAL A 411 12.09 -13.07 -3.25
CA VAL A 411 12.90 -13.51 -4.41
C VAL A 411 14.40 -13.25 -4.11
N ARG A 412 15.26 -13.78 -4.98
CA ARG A 412 16.70 -13.94 -4.86
C ARG A 412 17.35 -13.24 -6.06
N GLU A 413 18.08 -12.14 -5.83
CA GLU A 413 19.32 -11.71 -6.51
C GLU A 413 19.69 -10.26 -6.11
N SER A 414 20.60 -9.60 -6.83
CA SER A 414 21.53 -8.60 -6.29
C SER A 414 20.97 -7.19 -6.03
N TYR A 415 19.86 -6.81 -6.66
CA TYR A 415 19.20 -5.50 -6.51
C TYR A 415 17.67 -5.70 -6.37
N GLY A 416 16.95 -4.82 -5.66
CA GLY A 416 15.49 -4.92 -5.47
C GLY A 416 14.95 -5.42 -4.11
N VAL A 417 14.35 -4.47 -3.39
CA VAL A 417 13.17 -4.50 -2.49
C VAL A 417 12.58 -5.79 -1.85
N GLY A 418 12.50 -5.75 -0.52
CA GLY A 418 11.19 -5.57 0.15
C GLY A 418 10.15 -6.69 0.02
N PHE A 419 9.12 -6.49 -0.84
CA PHE A 419 8.08 -7.50 -1.14
C PHE A 419 8.62 -8.76 -1.81
N TRP A 420 9.93 -8.78 -2.06
CA TRP A 420 10.65 -9.98 -2.34
C TRP A 420 11.86 -10.20 -1.35
N LYS A 421 11.69 -10.07 -0.01
CA LYS A 421 12.45 -10.77 1.11
C LYS A 421 11.70 -11.57 2.28
N GLU A 422 10.61 -12.33 2.06
CA GLU A 422 9.95 -13.30 3.01
C GLU A 422 9.29 -14.63 2.44
N ILE A 423 8.71 -14.76 1.22
CA ILE A 423 8.12 -16.02 0.64
C ILE A 423 9.02 -17.26 0.69
N ARG A 424 10.35 -17.15 0.53
CA ARG A 424 11.32 -18.28 0.52
C ARG A 424 11.56 -18.83 1.92
N LYS A 425 11.32 -18.00 2.93
CA LYS A 425 11.25 -18.38 4.35
C LYS A 425 10.04 -19.30 4.56
N GLU A 426 8.88 -18.92 4.02
CA GLU A 426 7.70 -19.79 3.90
C GLU A 426 7.94 -20.97 2.92
N GLY A 427 8.86 -20.83 1.96
CA GLY A 427 9.27 -21.87 1.01
C GLY A 427 9.87 -23.09 1.71
N ALA A 428 10.64 -22.90 2.78
CA ALA A 428 11.11 -24.02 3.61
C ALA A 428 9.96 -24.74 4.34
N LEU A 429 8.93 -23.99 4.79
CA LEU A 429 7.71 -24.56 5.36
C LEU A 429 6.83 -25.27 4.29
N MET A 430 6.98 -24.91 3.02
CA MET A 430 6.35 -25.57 1.88
C MET A 430 7.10 -26.84 1.46
N GLN A 431 8.43 -26.83 1.38
CA GLN A 431 9.26 -27.98 0.96
C GLN A 431 8.98 -29.24 1.80
N ASN A 432 8.87 -29.12 3.12
CA ASN A 432 8.54 -30.25 4.00
C ASN A 432 7.17 -30.91 3.70
N LYS A 433 6.27 -30.21 2.99
CA LYS A 433 4.91 -30.63 2.62
C LYS A 433 4.78 -31.11 1.17
N VAL A 434 5.90 -31.17 0.44
CA VAL A 434 5.99 -31.69 -0.93
C VAL A 434 6.58 -33.11 -0.92
N VAL A 435 6.15 -33.94 -1.86
CA VAL A 435 6.80 -35.17 -2.30
C VAL A 435 6.91 -35.09 -3.82
N PHE A 436 7.88 -35.75 -4.43
CA PHE A 436 7.93 -35.92 -5.88
C PHE A 436 7.67 -37.37 -6.25
N SER A 437 6.71 -37.59 -7.16
CA SER A 437 6.54 -38.87 -7.84
C SER A 437 7.41 -38.83 -9.08
N VAL A 438 8.45 -39.65 -9.11
CA VAL A 438 9.42 -39.69 -10.22
C VAL A 438 8.80 -40.41 -11.41
N GLY A 439 8.94 -39.80 -12.59
CA GLY A 439 8.72 -40.43 -13.89
C GLY A 439 10.07 -40.57 -14.58
N ASN A 440 10.48 -39.57 -15.36
CA ASN A 440 11.74 -39.55 -16.10
C ASN A 440 12.94 -39.02 -15.32
N GLY A 441 12.78 -38.50 -14.09
CA GLY A 441 13.88 -38.12 -13.21
C GLY A 441 14.59 -36.81 -13.56
N ARG A 442 14.05 -36.02 -14.49
CA ARG A 442 14.63 -34.77 -15.04
C ARG A 442 14.42 -33.52 -14.19
N ARG A 443 13.48 -33.56 -13.25
CA ARG A 443 13.07 -32.38 -12.44
C ARG A 443 13.09 -32.65 -10.93
N VAL A 444 13.66 -33.78 -10.51
CA VAL A 444 13.76 -34.22 -9.11
C VAL A 444 15.22 -34.46 -8.76
N LYS A 445 15.69 -33.93 -7.63
CA LYS A 445 17.08 -34.08 -7.17
C LYS A 445 17.24 -35.30 -6.27
N PHE A 446 18.15 -36.19 -6.66
CA PHE A 446 18.36 -37.49 -6.01
C PHE A 446 18.61 -37.37 -4.51
N TRP A 447 19.51 -36.48 -4.09
CA TRP A 447 19.87 -36.35 -2.68
C TRP A 447 18.91 -35.52 -1.84
N LYS A 448 18.28 -34.48 -2.43
CA LYS A 448 17.68 -33.36 -1.68
C LYS A 448 16.16 -33.32 -1.66
N ASP A 449 15.51 -33.89 -2.67
CA ASP A 449 14.06 -33.91 -2.73
C ASP A 449 13.50 -35.15 -2.02
N ILE A 450 12.29 -35.04 -1.48
CA ILE A 450 11.57 -36.20 -0.92
C ILE A 450 10.88 -36.91 -2.08
N TRP A 451 11.55 -37.87 -2.70
CA TRP A 451 11.04 -38.64 -3.85
C TRP A 451 10.93 -40.14 -3.59
N TRP A 452 11.57 -40.63 -2.53
CA TRP A 452 11.51 -42.01 -2.07
C TRP A 452 11.49 -42.04 -0.54
N GLY A 453 10.53 -42.77 0.05
CA GLY A 453 10.31 -42.76 1.50
C GLY A 453 9.80 -41.43 2.06
N ASN A 454 9.99 -41.21 3.37
CA ASN A 454 9.43 -40.07 4.10
C ASN A 454 10.36 -38.84 4.22
N PHE A 455 11.65 -39.01 3.96
CA PHE A 455 12.71 -38.01 4.13
C PHE A 455 13.61 -37.99 2.88
N ALA A 456 14.31 -36.87 2.64
CA ALA A 456 15.30 -36.79 1.57
C ALA A 456 16.52 -37.68 1.88
N LEU A 457 17.11 -38.31 0.84
CA LEU A 457 18.18 -39.30 1.01
C LEU A 457 19.42 -38.72 1.71
N CYS A 458 19.71 -37.41 1.58
CA CYS A 458 20.79 -36.73 2.31
C CYS A 458 20.61 -36.73 3.83
N ASN A 459 19.37 -36.87 4.32
CA ASN A 459 19.07 -36.91 5.76
C ASN A 459 19.07 -38.34 6.29
N SER A 460 18.74 -39.32 5.44
CA SER A 460 18.78 -40.76 5.77
C SER A 460 20.20 -41.34 5.70
N PHE A 461 21.04 -40.83 4.78
CA PHE A 461 22.40 -41.31 4.55
C PHE A 461 23.41 -40.12 4.59
N PRO A 462 23.57 -39.44 5.74
CA PRO A 462 24.37 -38.22 5.82
C PRO A 462 25.86 -38.45 5.57
N SER A 463 26.40 -39.61 5.97
CA SER A 463 27.77 -40.05 5.69
C SER A 463 28.04 -40.08 4.17
N LEU A 464 27.20 -40.80 3.43
CA LEU A 464 27.29 -40.91 1.97
C LEU A 464 27.10 -39.57 1.26
N TYR A 465 26.17 -38.74 1.74
CA TYR A 465 25.93 -37.41 1.16
C TYR A 465 27.12 -36.45 1.37
N VAL A 466 27.89 -36.57 2.45
CA VAL A 466 29.14 -35.81 2.63
C VAL A 466 30.16 -36.16 1.54
N ILE A 467 30.23 -37.42 1.12
CA ILE A 467 31.23 -37.93 0.16
C ILE A 467 30.70 -38.10 -1.27
N ALA A 468 29.46 -37.67 -1.55
CA ALA A 468 28.87 -37.71 -2.90
C ALA A 468 29.47 -36.63 -3.82
N SER A 469 29.87 -37.02 -5.03
CA SER A 469 30.48 -36.11 -6.03
C SER A 469 29.49 -35.11 -6.62
N SER A 470 28.22 -35.48 -6.73
CA SER A 470 27.19 -34.70 -7.43
C SER A 470 25.97 -34.47 -6.52
N LYS A 471 26.13 -33.59 -5.52
CA LYS A 471 25.15 -33.32 -4.44
C LYS A 471 23.87 -32.60 -4.91
N GLU A 472 23.87 -32.09 -6.14
CA GLU A 472 22.74 -31.41 -6.79
C GLU A 472 22.10 -32.23 -7.93
N ALA A 473 22.63 -33.43 -8.21
CA ALA A 473 22.26 -34.23 -9.38
C ALA A 473 20.77 -34.59 -9.44
N TRP A 474 20.23 -34.59 -10.66
CA TRP A 474 18.89 -35.10 -10.96
C TRP A 474 18.85 -36.63 -10.85
N VAL A 475 17.67 -37.21 -10.63
CA VAL A 475 17.53 -38.68 -10.49
C VAL A 475 17.93 -39.42 -11.78
N GLU A 476 17.73 -38.80 -12.96
CA GLU A 476 18.21 -39.35 -14.25
C GLU A 476 19.74 -39.54 -14.30
N GLU A 477 20.54 -38.67 -13.68
CA GLU A 477 22.01 -38.69 -13.77
C GLU A 477 22.68 -39.89 -13.07
N PHE A 478 21.93 -40.60 -12.20
CA PHE A 478 22.38 -41.79 -11.48
C PHE A 478 21.58 -43.05 -11.87
N TRP A 479 20.79 -43.00 -12.95
CA TRP A 479 20.08 -44.16 -13.49
C TRP A 479 20.71 -44.58 -14.81
N ASP A 480 21.59 -45.58 -14.76
CA ASP A 480 22.19 -46.14 -15.96
C ASP A 480 21.18 -47.03 -16.69
N THR A 481 20.97 -46.77 -17.98
CA THR A 481 20.09 -47.51 -18.88
C THR A 481 20.80 -48.64 -19.65
N SER A 482 22.10 -48.88 -19.38
CA SER A 482 22.94 -49.86 -20.10
C SER A 482 22.50 -51.34 -19.97
N GLY A 483 21.66 -51.68 -18.98
CA GLY A 483 21.19 -53.05 -18.73
C GLY A 483 19.67 -53.17 -18.60
N GLU A 484 19.13 -54.38 -18.86
CA GLU A 484 17.69 -54.69 -19.03
C GLU A 484 16.72 -54.17 -17.95
N LYS A 485 17.22 -53.88 -16.75
CA LYS A 485 16.40 -53.47 -15.59
C LYS A 485 16.77 -52.08 -15.04
N GLY A 486 17.77 -51.43 -15.65
CA GLY A 486 18.44 -50.21 -15.17
C GLY A 486 19.23 -50.42 -13.88
N VAL A 487 20.23 -49.56 -13.63
CA VAL A 487 21.13 -49.67 -12.47
C VAL A 487 21.34 -48.30 -11.82
N TRP A 488 21.19 -48.24 -10.50
CA TRP A 488 21.53 -47.05 -9.71
C TRP A 488 23.06 -46.90 -9.59
N SER A 489 23.61 -45.81 -10.11
CA SER A 489 25.05 -45.51 -10.17
C SER A 489 25.43 -44.18 -9.48
N PRO A 490 25.09 -43.98 -8.18
CA PRO A 490 25.47 -42.77 -7.45
C PRO A 490 26.99 -42.61 -7.38
N ARG A 491 27.49 -41.42 -7.75
CA ARG A 491 28.92 -41.10 -7.85
C ARG A 491 29.47 -40.50 -6.55
N PHE A 492 30.60 -41.01 -6.07
CA PHE A 492 31.26 -40.60 -4.82
C PHE A 492 32.71 -40.15 -5.07
N SER A 493 33.23 -39.27 -4.21
CA SER A 493 34.47 -38.51 -4.46
C SER A 493 35.73 -39.13 -3.85
N LYS A 494 35.59 -40.27 -3.16
CA LYS A 494 36.68 -41.06 -2.59
C LYS A 494 36.27 -42.54 -2.50
N PRO A 495 37.22 -43.49 -2.34
CA PRO A 495 36.92 -44.85 -1.91
C PRO A 495 36.18 -44.88 -0.57
N PHE A 496 35.38 -45.93 -0.34
CA PHE A 496 34.63 -46.13 0.89
C PHE A 496 35.52 -46.65 2.02
N ASN A 497 35.21 -46.24 3.26
CA ASN A 497 35.63 -46.97 4.46
C ASN A 497 34.66 -48.15 4.70
N ASP A 498 35.04 -49.16 5.47
CA ASP A 498 34.22 -50.38 5.67
C ASP A 498 32.78 -50.07 6.12
N TRP A 499 32.63 -49.18 7.11
CA TRP A 499 31.32 -48.73 7.62
C TRP A 499 30.53 -47.85 6.62
N GLU A 500 31.16 -47.35 5.56
CA GLU A 500 30.46 -46.65 4.47
C GLU A 500 29.97 -47.63 3.41
N VAL A 501 30.60 -48.80 3.25
CA VAL A 501 30.14 -49.86 2.33
C VAL A 501 28.78 -50.40 2.77
N GLU A 502 28.59 -50.65 4.07
CA GLU A 502 27.30 -51.06 4.64
C GLU A 502 26.20 -50.00 4.41
N GLU A 503 26.54 -48.72 4.50
CA GLU A 503 25.61 -47.62 4.18
C GLU A 503 25.26 -47.59 2.67
N VAL A 504 26.23 -47.83 1.78
CA VAL A 504 26.00 -47.89 0.32
C VAL A 504 25.08 -49.07 -0.05
N GLU A 505 25.31 -50.25 0.53
CA GLU A 505 24.41 -51.39 0.33
C GLU A 505 23.00 -51.05 0.82
N ARG A 506 22.86 -50.47 2.03
CA ARG A 506 21.56 -50.08 2.60
C ARG A 506 20.86 -49.02 1.75
N LEU A 507 21.59 -48.06 1.19
CA LEU A 507 21.06 -47.07 0.23
C LEU A 507 20.53 -47.76 -1.03
N LEU A 508 21.35 -48.60 -1.68
CA LEU A 508 21.00 -49.29 -2.92
C LEU A 508 19.81 -50.24 -2.72
N LEU A 509 19.78 -51.00 -1.63
CA LEU A 509 18.63 -51.83 -1.25
C LEU A 509 17.36 -51.00 -1.03
N THR A 510 17.48 -49.84 -0.38
CA THR A 510 16.35 -48.92 -0.15
C THR A 510 15.73 -48.44 -1.46
N ILE A 511 16.55 -48.00 -2.43
CA ILE A 511 16.06 -47.46 -3.72
C ILE A 511 15.85 -48.51 -4.82
N ARG A 512 16.17 -49.79 -4.57
CA ARG A 512 16.12 -50.89 -5.57
C ARG A 512 14.78 -51.06 -6.27
N ALA A 513 13.67 -50.73 -5.61
CA ALA A 513 12.32 -50.83 -6.18
C ALA A 513 11.89 -49.57 -6.96
N ALA A 514 12.63 -48.48 -6.89
CA ALA A 514 12.41 -47.30 -7.72
C ALA A 514 12.95 -47.55 -9.14
N ARG A 515 12.23 -47.05 -10.14
CA ARG A 515 12.60 -47.12 -11.57
C ARG A 515 12.14 -45.86 -12.28
N LEU A 516 12.88 -45.47 -13.32
CA LEU A 516 12.46 -44.38 -14.22
C LEU A 516 11.53 -44.89 -15.33
N ILE A 517 10.58 -44.05 -15.71
CA ILE A 517 9.63 -44.23 -16.81
C ILE A 517 9.84 -43.06 -17.78
N PRO A 518 10.64 -43.21 -18.85
CA PRO A 518 11.07 -42.08 -19.69
C PRO A 518 9.93 -41.27 -20.33
N LEU A 519 8.79 -41.91 -20.59
CA LEU A 519 7.60 -41.29 -21.19
C LEU A 519 6.68 -40.56 -20.17
N MET A 520 6.99 -40.59 -18.88
CA MET A 520 6.22 -39.92 -17.84
C MET A 520 7.00 -38.74 -17.26
N GLU A 521 6.41 -37.54 -17.24
CA GLU A 521 7.03 -36.42 -16.51
C GLU A 521 6.94 -36.62 -15.00
N ASP A 522 7.99 -36.18 -14.29
CA ASP A 522 8.00 -36.07 -12.82
C ASP A 522 6.85 -35.20 -12.30
N ARG A 523 6.19 -35.63 -11.22
CA ARG A 523 5.03 -34.95 -10.64
C ARG A 523 5.28 -34.48 -9.21
N MET A 524 5.11 -33.18 -8.99
CA MET A 524 5.08 -32.57 -7.67
C MET A 524 3.76 -32.91 -6.96
N MET A 525 3.82 -33.58 -5.82
CA MET A 525 2.68 -34.05 -5.03
C MET A 525 2.59 -33.29 -3.69
N TRP A 526 1.40 -32.83 -3.35
CA TRP A 526 1.12 -32.00 -2.18
C TRP A 526 0.54 -32.83 -1.03
N LYS A 527 1.30 -33.03 0.06
CA LYS A 527 0.96 -33.93 1.19
C LYS A 527 -0.36 -33.57 1.91
N VAL A 528 -0.82 -32.32 1.79
CA VAL A 528 -2.00 -31.78 2.50
C VAL A 528 -3.33 -32.24 1.87
N THR A 529 -3.30 -32.70 0.61
CA THR A 529 -4.50 -33.00 -0.19
C THR A 529 -4.49 -34.46 -0.65
N SER A 530 -5.61 -35.17 -0.45
CA SER A 530 -5.75 -36.59 -0.82
C SER A 530 -5.60 -36.89 -2.32
N ASN A 531 -5.80 -35.89 -3.19
CA ASN A 531 -5.55 -36.00 -4.64
C ASN A 531 -4.13 -35.53 -5.06
N GLY A 532 -3.28 -35.12 -4.12
CA GLY A 532 -1.93 -34.62 -4.37
C GLY A 532 -1.84 -33.23 -5.05
N ILE A 533 -2.96 -32.59 -5.39
CA ILE A 533 -2.95 -31.34 -6.19
C ILE A 533 -2.82 -30.12 -5.26
N PHE A 534 -1.73 -29.37 -5.44
CA PHE A 534 -1.57 -28.08 -4.77
C PHE A 534 -2.71 -27.12 -5.11
N SER A 535 -3.30 -26.51 -4.09
CA SER A 535 -4.20 -25.37 -4.26
C SER A 535 -3.95 -24.32 -3.19
N VAL A 536 -4.06 -23.04 -3.58
CA VAL A 536 -3.94 -21.89 -2.66
C VAL A 536 -4.90 -22.06 -1.46
N LYS A 537 -6.13 -22.54 -1.71
CA LYS A 537 -7.12 -22.87 -0.68
C LYS A 537 -6.63 -23.94 0.31
N SER A 538 -5.98 -25.01 -0.15
CA SER A 538 -5.43 -26.05 0.73
C SER A 538 -4.27 -25.53 1.60
N LEU A 539 -3.38 -24.70 1.05
CA LEU A 539 -2.28 -24.10 1.80
C LEU A 539 -2.80 -23.14 2.89
N TYR A 540 -3.76 -22.26 2.56
CA TYR A 540 -4.39 -21.42 3.58
C TYR A 540 -5.15 -22.24 4.63
N ASN A 541 -5.84 -23.32 4.22
CA ASN A 541 -6.51 -24.19 5.18
C ASN A 541 -5.52 -24.83 6.17
N ASP A 542 -4.37 -25.34 5.71
CA ASP A 542 -3.35 -25.98 6.58
C ASP A 542 -2.53 -25.00 7.43
N LEU A 543 -2.24 -23.80 6.90
CA LEU A 543 -1.72 -22.70 7.74
C LEU A 543 -2.75 -22.29 8.80
N SER A 544 -4.05 -22.31 8.46
CA SER A 544 -5.11 -21.97 9.40
C SER A 544 -5.43 -23.06 10.44
N SER A 545 -5.27 -24.34 10.08
CA SER A 545 -5.63 -25.49 10.92
C SER A 545 -4.83 -25.53 12.22
N ARG A 546 -3.54 -25.17 12.13
CA ARG A 546 -2.59 -25.07 13.26
C ARG A 546 -3.04 -24.15 14.41
N ARG A 547 -4.03 -23.28 14.20
CA ARG A 547 -4.67 -22.44 15.25
C ARG A 547 -6.20 -22.27 15.03
N ALA A 548 -6.89 -23.33 14.59
CA ALA A 548 -8.32 -23.27 14.25
C ALA A 548 -9.26 -23.33 15.48
N GLY A 549 -9.46 -22.19 16.15
CA GLY A 549 -10.47 -22.04 17.20
C GLY A 549 -11.93 -22.04 16.69
N LEU A 550 -12.87 -22.45 17.54
CA LEU A 550 -14.32 -22.56 17.26
C LEU A 550 -15.06 -21.20 17.17
N PHE A 551 -14.54 -20.22 16.41
CA PHE A 551 -15.09 -18.86 16.38
C PHE A 551 -16.22 -18.64 15.33
N PRO A 552 -17.40 -18.11 15.72
CA PRO A 552 -18.55 -17.92 14.84
C PRO A 552 -18.50 -16.61 14.04
N HIS A 553 -17.48 -16.44 13.19
CA HIS A 553 -17.20 -15.15 12.53
C HIS A 553 -18.35 -14.57 11.68
N GLY A 554 -19.08 -15.41 10.93
CA GLY A 554 -20.19 -14.97 10.06
C GLY A 554 -21.46 -14.56 10.81
N LEU A 555 -21.53 -14.83 12.12
CA LEU A 555 -22.52 -14.30 13.03
C LEU A 555 -22.10 -12.92 13.55
N ILE A 556 -20.89 -12.83 14.11
CA ILE A 556 -20.41 -11.64 14.82
C ILE A 556 -20.10 -10.49 13.86
N TRP A 557 -19.41 -10.75 12.74
CA TRP A 557 -19.02 -9.75 11.74
C TRP A 557 -20.03 -9.63 10.58
N SER A 558 -21.32 -9.81 10.87
CA SER A 558 -22.40 -9.80 9.86
C SER A 558 -22.68 -8.36 9.36
N PRO A 559 -22.79 -8.11 8.02
CA PRO A 559 -22.97 -6.76 7.48
C PRO A 559 -24.23 -6.01 7.97
N SER A 560 -25.26 -6.74 8.42
CA SER A 560 -26.50 -6.17 8.93
C SER A 560 -26.43 -5.76 10.42
N VAL A 561 -25.23 -5.70 11.02
CA VAL A 561 -25.01 -5.37 12.43
C VAL A 561 -24.05 -4.17 12.52
N PRO A 562 -24.38 -3.10 13.26
CA PRO A 562 -23.48 -1.96 13.42
C PRO A 562 -22.14 -2.37 14.05
N SER A 563 -21.02 -1.85 13.55
CA SER A 563 -19.67 -2.32 13.92
C SER A 563 -19.36 -2.23 15.42
N LYS A 564 -19.96 -1.29 16.15
CA LYS A 564 -19.89 -1.17 17.62
C LYS A 564 -20.52 -2.38 18.33
N VAL A 565 -21.65 -2.84 17.80
CA VAL A 565 -22.48 -3.93 18.34
C VAL A 565 -21.87 -5.30 18.01
N SER A 566 -21.31 -5.47 16.80
CA SER A 566 -20.45 -6.61 16.47
C SER A 566 -19.24 -6.72 17.40
N PHE A 567 -18.60 -5.58 17.72
CA PHE A 567 -17.44 -5.58 18.61
C PHE A 567 -17.80 -6.03 20.04
N PHE A 568 -18.97 -5.64 20.56
CA PHE A 568 -19.42 -6.07 21.88
C PHE A 568 -19.60 -7.59 21.97
N ALA A 569 -20.21 -8.23 20.96
CA ALA A 569 -20.33 -9.70 20.94
C ALA A 569 -18.98 -10.42 20.77
N TRP A 570 -18.01 -9.79 20.10
CA TRP A 570 -16.63 -10.28 20.06
C TRP A 570 -15.97 -10.23 21.45
N GLU A 571 -16.19 -9.16 22.23
CA GLU A 571 -15.74 -9.11 23.63
C GLU A 571 -16.49 -10.13 24.52
N ALA A 572 -17.78 -10.38 24.25
CA ALA A 572 -18.58 -11.37 24.98
C ALA A 572 -18.09 -12.81 24.73
N PHE A 573 -17.83 -13.18 23.47
CA PHE A 573 -17.28 -14.50 23.10
C PHE A 573 -15.98 -14.84 23.83
N TRP A 574 -15.09 -13.85 24.00
CA TRP A 574 -13.83 -14.01 24.72
C TRP A 574 -13.95 -13.87 26.24
N GLY A 575 -15.14 -13.58 26.76
CA GLY A 575 -15.40 -13.36 28.19
C GLY A 575 -14.74 -12.08 28.73
N LYS A 576 -14.59 -11.03 27.91
CA LYS A 576 -13.82 -9.80 28.22
C LYS A 576 -14.66 -8.51 28.27
N VAL A 577 -15.99 -8.61 28.21
CA VAL A 577 -16.89 -7.49 28.53
C VAL A 577 -16.61 -7.02 29.96
N LEU A 578 -16.65 -5.70 30.20
CA LEU A 578 -16.47 -5.12 31.52
C LEU A 578 -17.76 -5.16 32.35
N THR A 579 -18.18 -6.38 32.72
CA THR A 579 -19.15 -6.63 33.79
C THR A 579 -18.51 -6.49 35.17
N MET A 580 -19.32 -6.31 36.20
CA MET A 580 -18.82 -6.09 37.57
C MET A 580 -17.99 -7.28 38.10
N ASP A 581 -18.28 -8.53 37.72
CA ASP A 581 -17.42 -9.69 38.02
C ASP A 581 -16.02 -9.55 37.40
N GLN A 582 -15.94 -9.08 36.14
CA GLN A 582 -14.68 -8.87 35.43
C GLN A 582 -13.89 -7.66 35.96
N LEU A 583 -14.57 -6.71 36.62
CA LEU A 583 -13.92 -5.61 37.34
C LEU A 583 -13.39 -6.09 38.70
N LYS A 584 -14.18 -6.84 39.49
CA LYS A 584 -13.71 -7.53 40.71
C LYS A 584 -12.45 -8.36 40.43
N LYS A 585 -12.48 -9.20 39.38
CA LYS A 585 -11.34 -10.03 38.92
C LYS A 585 -10.12 -9.24 38.43
N ARG A 586 -10.23 -7.91 38.28
CA ARG A 586 -9.14 -6.98 37.94
C ARG A 586 -8.75 -6.07 39.12
N GLY A 587 -9.14 -6.41 40.35
CA GLY A 587 -8.78 -5.69 41.58
C GLY A 587 -9.65 -4.48 41.90
N TRP A 588 -10.81 -4.28 41.24
CA TRP A 588 -11.69 -3.16 41.54
C TRP A 588 -12.64 -3.50 42.70
N ALA A 589 -12.53 -2.76 43.79
CA ALA A 589 -13.43 -2.86 44.94
C ALA A 589 -14.83 -2.31 44.59
N LEU A 590 -15.71 -3.19 44.13
CA LEU A 590 -17.07 -2.86 43.71
C LEU A 590 -18.07 -3.89 44.24
N ALA A 591 -19.21 -3.42 44.74
CA ALA A 591 -20.36 -4.27 45.01
C ALA A 591 -20.87 -4.86 43.69
N ASN A 592 -20.86 -6.19 43.54
CA ASN A 592 -21.34 -6.83 42.33
C ASN A 592 -22.83 -7.13 42.47
N ARG A 593 -23.66 -6.46 41.65
CA ARG A 593 -25.10 -6.65 41.59
C ARG A 593 -25.56 -6.29 40.17
N CYS A 594 -26.36 -7.13 39.55
CA CYS A 594 -26.81 -6.95 38.18
C CYS A 594 -27.65 -5.67 38.03
N PHE A 595 -27.29 -4.82 37.07
CA PHE A 595 -28.01 -3.57 36.82
C PHE A 595 -29.46 -3.77 36.30
N LEU A 596 -29.79 -4.94 35.75
CA LEU A 596 -31.09 -5.18 35.11
C LEU A 596 -32.14 -5.79 36.06
N CYS A 597 -31.78 -6.77 36.88
CA CYS A 597 -32.69 -7.34 37.88
C CYS A 597 -32.50 -6.76 39.28
N CYS A 598 -31.33 -6.21 39.61
CA CYS A 598 -30.95 -5.82 40.97
C CYS A 598 -31.04 -6.97 42.01
N GLU A 599 -30.92 -8.23 41.58
CA GLU A 599 -31.06 -9.42 42.43
C GLU A 599 -29.73 -10.18 42.53
N GLU A 600 -29.25 -10.77 41.43
CA GLU A 600 -28.01 -11.57 41.39
C GLU A 600 -26.74 -10.75 41.10
N GLU A 601 -25.56 -11.39 41.09
CA GLU A 601 -24.30 -10.79 40.64
C GLU A 601 -24.28 -10.52 39.11
N GLU A 602 -23.69 -9.40 38.67
CA GLU A 602 -23.45 -9.10 37.25
C GLU A 602 -22.27 -9.90 36.70
N SER A 603 -22.56 -11.05 36.09
CA SER A 603 -21.66 -11.75 35.15
C SER A 603 -22.08 -11.52 33.69
N ILE A 604 -21.20 -11.85 32.74
CA ILE A 604 -21.50 -11.77 31.29
C ILE A 604 -22.66 -12.70 30.94
N ASP A 605 -22.68 -13.91 31.50
CA ASP A 605 -23.68 -14.93 31.19
C ASP A 605 -25.01 -14.61 31.88
N HIS A 606 -24.98 -14.08 33.12
CA HIS A 606 -26.18 -13.59 33.78
C HIS A 606 -26.82 -12.43 32.98
N ILE A 607 -26.08 -11.35 32.70
CA ILE A 607 -26.70 -10.14 32.13
C ILE A 607 -27.21 -10.31 30.69
N LEU A 608 -26.79 -11.36 29.97
CA LEU A 608 -27.18 -11.65 28.59
C LEU A 608 -28.15 -12.83 28.42
N ILE A 609 -28.21 -13.73 29.41
CA ILE A 609 -29.04 -14.94 29.34
C ILE A 609 -29.94 -15.09 30.57
N HIS A 610 -29.34 -15.23 31.77
CA HIS A 610 -30.06 -15.75 32.94
C HIS A 610 -30.83 -14.68 33.72
N CYS A 611 -30.48 -13.40 33.55
CA CYS A 611 -31.19 -12.28 34.14
C CYS A 611 -32.67 -12.30 33.75
N SER A 612 -33.57 -12.19 34.73
CA SER A 612 -35.03 -12.16 34.53
C SER A 612 -35.49 -11.20 33.42
N ARG A 613 -34.89 -10.01 33.33
CA ARG A 613 -35.17 -9.02 32.27
C ARG A 613 -34.62 -9.43 30.88
N ALA A 614 -33.48 -10.11 30.83
CA ALA A 614 -32.92 -10.60 29.57
C ALA A 614 -33.71 -11.81 29.07
N ARG A 615 -34.01 -12.78 29.96
CA ARG A 615 -34.85 -13.95 29.69
C ARG A 615 -36.23 -13.56 29.16
N ALA A 616 -36.91 -12.57 29.75
CA ALA A 616 -38.19 -12.10 29.24
C ALA A 616 -38.13 -11.57 27.78
N LEU A 617 -37.02 -10.93 27.38
CA LEU A 617 -36.81 -10.48 25.98
C LEU A 617 -36.52 -11.66 25.04
N TRP A 618 -35.88 -12.72 25.53
CA TRP A 618 -35.67 -13.96 24.80
C TRP A 618 -36.98 -14.72 24.60
N GLU A 619 -37.75 -14.93 25.67
CA GLU A 619 -39.06 -15.59 25.66
C GLU A 619 -40.04 -14.85 24.75
N PHE A 620 -40.09 -13.52 24.81
CA PHE A 620 -40.88 -12.71 23.87
C PHE A 620 -40.49 -12.96 22.41
N LEU A 621 -39.19 -13.01 22.09
CA LEU A 621 -38.75 -13.32 20.72
C LEU A 621 -39.08 -14.76 20.31
N PHE A 622 -38.89 -15.74 21.19
CA PHE A 622 -39.21 -17.13 20.88
C PHE A 622 -40.73 -17.33 20.68
N ALA A 623 -41.56 -16.63 21.48
CA ALA A 623 -43.01 -16.57 21.32
C ALA A 623 -43.45 -15.92 19.99
N LEU A 624 -42.82 -14.81 19.57
CA LEU A 624 -43.10 -14.15 18.27
C LEU A 624 -42.98 -15.06 17.04
N PHE A 625 -42.31 -16.21 17.17
CA PHE A 625 -42.19 -17.21 16.11
C PHE A 625 -42.77 -18.58 16.48
N ALA A 626 -43.41 -18.73 17.64
CA ALA A 626 -43.86 -20.00 18.20
C ALA A 626 -42.75 -21.08 18.12
N VAL A 627 -41.69 -20.85 18.90
CA VAL A 627 -40.58 -21.77 19.16
C VAL A 627 -40.38 -21.84 20.68
N PHE A 628 -40.08 -23.03 21.21
CA PHE A 628 -39.55 -23.18 22.56
C PHE A 628 -38.04 -23.42 22.47
N TRP A 629 -37.26 -22.77 23.32
CA TRP A 629 -35.80 -22.83 23.27
C TRP A 629 -35.19 -22.81 24.66
N VAL A 630 -34.22 -23.70 24.91
CA VAL A 630 -33.41 -23.69 26.13
C VAL A 630 -32.11 -22.93 25.82
N LEU A 631 -31.86 -21.85 26.54
CA LEU A 631 -30.63 -21.07 26.37
C LEU A 631 -29.45 -21.77 27.09
N PRO A 632 -28.27 -21.86 26.46
CA PRO A 632 -27.06 -22.42 27.10
C PRO A 632 -26.64 -21.70 28.38
N SER A 633 -25.78 -22.36 29.16
CA SER A 633 -25.24 -21.81 30.40
C SER A 633 -24.34 -20.59 30.19
N SER A 634 -23.73 -20.42 29.00
CA SER A 634 -22.84 -19.28 28.70
C SER A 634 -23.19 -18.51 27.42
N ALA A 635 -22.84 -17.23 27.40
CA ALA A 635 -22.92 -16.34 26.24
C ALA A 635 -21.97 -16.77 25.11
N ARG A 636 -20.89 -17.48 25.44
CA ARG A 636 -19.97 -18.04 24.45
C ARG A 636 -20.60 -19.24 23.73
N ASP A 637 -21.21 -20.16 24.45
CA ASP A 637 -21.80 -21.37 23.87
C ASP A 637 -23.05 -21.03 23.06
N THR A 638 -23.86 -20.07 23.55
CA THR A 638 -24.96 -19.44 22.80
C THR A 638 -24.51 -18.88 21.44
N LEU A 639 -23.28 -18.33 21.35
CA LEU A 639 -22.70 -17.84 20.09
C LEU A 639 -22.14 -18.98 19.21
N ILE A 640 -21.69 -20.09 19.80
CA ILE A 640 -21.14 -21.27 19.09
C ILE A 640 -22.25 -22.12 18.48
N GLU A 641 -23.29 -22.48 19.24
CA GLU A 641 -24.40 -23.34 18.80
C GLU A 641 -25.18 -22.73 17.63
N TRP A 642 -25.24 -21.40 17.58
CA TRP A 642 -25.78 -20.60 16.46
C TRP A 642 -25.16 -20.98 15.10
N ARG A 643 -23.96 -21.56 15.08
CA ARG A 643 -23.28 -22.04 13.87
C ARG A 643 -23.87 -23.35 13.32
N GLY A 644 -24.49 -24.17 14.18
CA GLY A 644 -24.81 -25.57 13.87
C GLY A 644 -26.24 -25.86 13.39
N PHE A 645 -27.23 -25.04 13.79
CA PHE A 645 -28.64 -25.39 13.60
C PHE A 645 -29.14 -25.23 12.14
N MET A 646 -29.00 -26.31 11.37
CA MET A 646 -29.55 -26.53 10.01
C MET A 646 -31.08 -26.66 10.02
N LEU A 647 -31.79 -25.61 10.42
CA LEU A 647 -33.24 -25.63 10.59
C LEU A 647 -34.02 -25.17 9.34
N GLY A 648 -35.26 -25.66 9.26
CA GLY A 648 -36.21 -25.38 8.18
C GLY A 648 -36.62 -23.90 8.03
N LYS A 649 -37.34 -23.59 6.94
CA LYS A 649 -37.62 -22.22 6.47
C LYS A 649 -38.18 -21.28 7.57
N LYS A 650 -39.06 -21.77 8.46
CA LYS A 650 -39.59 -21.03 9.62
C LYS A 650 -38.47 -20.65 10.60
N HIS A 651 -37.80 -21.65 11.16
CA HIS A 651 -36.75 -21.49 12.19
C HIS A 651 -35.54 -20.70 11.70
N ARG A 652 -35.23 -20.73 10.39
CA ARG A 652 -34.18 -19.87 9.79
C ARG A 652 -34.52 -18.37 9.86
N LYS A 653 -35.79 -17.98 9.88
CA LYS A 653 -36.20 -16.59 10.18
C LYS A 653 -35.97 -16.27 11.66
N VAL A 654 -36.30 -17.19 12.56
CA VAL A 654 -36.12 -17.05 14.02
C VAL A 654 -34.66 -16.82 14.37
N TRP A 655 -33.73 -17.63 13.87
CA TRP A 655 -32.29 -17.44 14.08
C TRP A 655 -31.70 -16.18 13.44
N LYS A 656 -32.42 -15.50 12.53
CA LYS A 656 -32.07 -14.16 12.05
C LYS A 656 -32.66 -13.06 12.95
N ALA A 657 -33.86 -13.24 13.48
CA ALA A 657 -34.48 -12.29 14.42
C ALA A 657 -33.82 -12.33 15.81
N ALA A 658 -33.51 -13.52 16.33
CA ALA A 658 -32.72 -13.73 17.54
C ALA A 658 -31.39 -12.97 17.51
N ARG A 659 -30.80 -12.84 16.31
CA ARG A 659 -29.57 -12.07 16.07
C ARG A 659 -29.82 -10.60 16.39
N CYS A 660 -30.90 -10.05 15.88
CA CYS A 660 -31.33 -8.68 16.15
C CYS A 660 -31.75 -8.45 17.61
N ALA A 661 -32.22 -9.46 18.35
CA ALA A 661 -32.48 -9.33 19.80
C ALA A 661 -31.20 -9.40 20.65
N PHE A 662 -30.33 -10.40 20.45
CA PHE A 662 -29.02 -10.51 21.09
C PHE A 662 -28.21 -9.22 20.91
N PHE A 663 -28.12 -8.73 19.67
CA PHE A 663 -27.46 -7.47 19.35
C PHE A 663 -28.27 -6.22 19.76
N GLY A 664 -29.60 -6.32 19.82
CA GLY A 664 -30.50 -5.25 20.26
C GLY A 664 -30.37 -4.96 21.76
N GLN A 665 -30.26 -6.00 22.60
CA GLN A 665 -29.99 -5.89 24.04
C GLN A 665 -28.70 -5.09 24.31
N PHE A 666 -27.65 -5.25 23.50
CA PHE A 666 -26.44 -4.40 23.60
C PHE A 666 -26.67 -2.94 23.19
N GLY A 667 -27.61 -2.68 22.26
CA GLY A 667 -27.96 -1.33 21.81
C GLY A 667 -28.37 -0.43 22.98
N TRP A 668 -29.19 -0.95 23.90
CA TRP A 668 -29.60 -0.27 25.13
C TRP A 668 -28.43 0.02 26.10
N LYS A 669 -27.35 -0.77 26.06
CA LYS A 669 -26.18 -0.57 26.94
C LYS A 669 -25.26 0.58 26.45
N GLU A 670 -25.42 1.06 25.22
CA GLU A 670 -24.58 2.11 24.60
C GLU A 670 -25.28 3.47 24.37
N THR A 671 -26.59 3.63 24.59
CA THR A 671 -27.34 4.88 24.31
C THR A 671 -27.09 6.03 25.32
N GLY A 672 -25.95 6.04 26.01
CA GLY A 672 -25.55 7.10 26.94
C GLY A 672 -26.29 7.09 28.29
N LEU A 673 -27.54 6.62 28.36
CA LEU A 673 -28.33 6.52 29.60
C LEU A 673 -27.55 5.85 30.74
N LEU A 674 -26.85 4.75 30.46
CA LEU A 674 -26.06 4.03 31.47
C LEU A 674 -24.80 4.78 31.93
N SER A 675 -24.27 5.72 31.15
CA SER A 675 -23.21 6.63 31.63
C SER A 675 -23.80 7.75 32.48
N ILE A 676 -24.94 8.31 32.05
CA ILE A 676 -25.65 9.38 32.76
C ILE A 676 -26.13 8.89 34.13
N MET A 677 -26.79 7.73 34.20
CA MET A 677 -27.23 7.10 35.45
C MET A 677 -26.07 6.67 36.36
N ARG A 678 -24.89 6.33 35.80
CA ARG A 678 -23.68 6.07 36.59
C ARG A 678 -23.12 7.35 37.22
N THR A 679 -23.25 8.51 36.57
CA THR A 679 -22.90 9.80 37.18
C THR A 679 -23.90 10.21 38.26
N PHE A 680 -25.22 10.07 38.00
CA PHE A 680 -26.25 10.44 38.98
C PHE A 680 -26.21 9.61 40.27
N ARG A 681 -25.72 8.37 40.25
CA ARG A 681 -25.56 7.52 41.45
C ARG A 681 -24.27 7.77 42.26
N PHE A 682 -23.58 8.89 41.99
CA PHE A 682 -22.48 9.44 42.80
C PHE A 682 -22.81 10.83 43.37
N ILE A 683 -24.06 11.29 43.24
CA ILE A 683 -24.56 12.59 43.75
C ILE A 683 -25.89 12.35 44.51
N GLY A 684 -25.93 11.26 45.28
CA GLY A 684 -27.08 10.80 46.09
C GLY A 684 -26.65 9.68 47.01
#